data_AF-A0A9P7H3Y1-F1
#
_entry.id   AF-A0A9P7H3Y1-F1
#
_cell.length_a   1.000
_cell.length_b   1.000
_cell.length_c   1.000
_cell.angle_alpha   90.00
_cell.angle_beta   90.00
_cell.angle_gamma   90.00
#
_symmetry.space_group_name_H-M   'P 1'
#
loop_
_entity.id
_entity.type
_entity.pdbx_description
1 polymer ?
#
loop_
_entity_poly.entity_id
_entity_poly.type
_entity_poly.pdbx_seq_one_letter_code
_entity_poly.pdbx_strand_id
1 'polypeptide(L)'
;MVNKEVQDKLAAFVAERDWEQFHTQENLAKSVAIEAGELLECFQWSAEPDPKRVQEELADVLTYCLLLSAKIGLDPDKIVLDKLEITKKKYPVEKARGSNAVSTWRADDERHSNWPIVYVLDDGRRARSNQLRDIYVGESLNAAGRLRQHLDTPAKQHLKNIHVIFDERFNKSACLDLESYLIKMLAGDGANRVLNRNNGITESKYFQREMYRESFPYIFQRLRALGVFTRGSHEIENSDLFKLSPFKALTADQAASIEEIVTGLLADLESGADSTIVIQGDPGTGKTVAAIYLMKLIVDLQTFTTLEDLDSDARFASFFTEANRGLLQGLRVGLVVPQQSLRSSIKAVFKKTPGLHPSMVMTPFEVGEADGMFSLLLVDETHRLSQRANQPSGVLNAKFSAITRALYGGDDFGKTQLDWIRTKSRHQIFLLDAAQSVRPADLPSEVLSDLVADARASRRHFQLQTQMRVRAGSDFVSYVRWILDPRPLSLPRVRRDFGDYDFRTFDSVARMRDEIFQRDAEVGLARIVAGYAWEWRSKRDRTAFDIMIGDTQLRWNSTPTDWISSSNALEEVGSIHTVQGYDLNYVGVIIGLDLRFDTVRKRLWVDRKSYFDKKGKENNPALGRTYSDDDLLRFITQIYAVLMTRGIRGTSELNDPGFMRPIEDLFLDISIHEVLTQTMVTFVEPWKTMYINSIREQRYGDAIWARYCIEGGVENGVILGQGPNPDITVLDQIREDAVEAKENEPGLYADALELYRQASSEDGHSEVLKIIFDTDGMEAQD
;
A
#
# COMPACT_ATOMS: atom_id res chain seq x y z
N MET A 1 13.58 -22.55 60.96
CA MET A 1 14.85 -22.89 61.61
C MET A 1 15.04 -24.38 61.47
N VAL A 2 15.93 -24.79 60.58
CA VAL A 2 16.42 -26.15 60.49
C VAL A 2 16.94 -26.53 61.87
N ASN A 3 16.44 -27.64 62.40
CA ASN A 3 16.80 -28.06 63.75
C ASN A 3 18.32 -28.36 63.78
N LYS A 4 19.06 -27.66 64.64
CA LYS A 4 20.50 -27.86 64.82
C LYS A 4 20.84 -29.32 65.14
N GLU A 5 19.97 -30.03 65.84
CA GLU A 5 20.09 -31.46 66.11
C GLU A 5 20.16 -32.30 64.81
N VAL A 6 19.42 -31.92 63.78
CA VAL A 6 19.42 -32.62 62.47
C VAL A 6 20.73 -32.37 61.73
N GLN A 7 21.24 -31.13 61.76
CA GLN A 7 22.53 -30.80 61.16
C GLN A 7 23.69 -31.52 61.86
N ASP A 8 23.68 -31.55 63.19
CA ASP A 8 24.70 -32.24 63.98
C ASP A 8 24.66 -33.76 63.74
N LYS A 9 23.46 -34.36 63.65
CA LYS A 9 23.29 -35.78 63.31
C LYS A 9 23.74 -36.10 61.89
N LEU A 10 23.46 -35.24 60.92
CA LEU A 10 23.92 -35.42 59.53
C LEU A 10 25.45 -35.30 59.43
N ALA A 11 26.05 -34.32 60.12
CA ALA A 11 27.50 -34.18 60.16
C ALA A 11 28.18 -35.39 60.80
N ALA A 12 27.64 -35.90 61.91
CA ALA A 12 28.10 -37.13 62.55
C ALA A 12 27.95 -38.34 61.60
N PHE A 13 26.80 -38.47 60.94
CA PHE A 13 26.55 -39.56 59.99
C PHE A 13 27.54 -39.59 58.82
N VAL A 14 27.91 -38.42 58.29
CA VAL A 14 28.90 -38.25 57.22
C VAL A 14 30.31 -38.57 57.73
N ALA A 15 30.67 -38.07 58.91
CA ALA A 15 31.98 -38.29 59.52
C ALA A 15 32.22 -39.76 59.87
N GLU A 16 31.21 -40.46 60.42
CA GLU A 16 31.26 -41.89 60.73
C GLU A 16 31.56 -42.77 59.51
N ARG A 17 31.18 -42.31 58.32
CA ARG A 17 31.29 -43.07 57.06
C ARG A 17 32.45 -42.60 56.18
N ASP A 18 33.23 -41.62 56.64
CA ASP A 18 34.31 -41.00 55.88
C ASP A 18 33.86 -40.49 54.49
N TRP A 19 32.60 -40.04 54.39
CA TRP A 19 32.00 -39.58 53.14
C TRP A 19 32.39 -38.15 52.76
N GLU A 20 33.05 -37.43 53.67
CA GLU A 20 33.46 -36.05 53.46
C GLU A 20 34.39 -35.87 52.24
N GLN A 21 35.17 -36.90 51.90
CA GLN A 21 36.05 -36.94 50.73
C GLN A 21 35.28 -36.93 49.38
N PHE A 22 34.02 -37.38 49.35
CA PHE A 22 33.20 -37.45 48.13
C PHE A 22 32.24 -36.26 48.00
N HIS A 23 32.05 -35.50 49.08
CA HIS A 23 31.17 -34.33 49.17
C HIS A 23 31.84 -33.04 48.68
N THR A 24 32.23 -33.00 47.41
CA THR A 24 32.62 -31.75 46.72
C THR A 24 31.38 -30.89 46.42
N GLN A 25 31.56 -29.58 46.23
CA GLN A 25 30.44 -28.67 45.87
C GLN A 25 29.72 -29.14 44.60
N GLU A 26 30.48 -29.59 43.60
CA GLU A 26 29.96 -30.10 42.34
C GLU A 26 29.16 -31.40 42.54
N ASN A 27 29.68 -32.36 43.31
CA ASN A 27 29.00 -33.63 43.54
C ASN A 27 27.70 -33.44 44.32
N LEU A 28 27.72 -32.62 45.38
CA LEU A 28 26.53 -32.32 46.15
C LEU A 28 25.47 -31.58 45.31
N ALA A 29 25.86 -30.65 44.44
CA ALA A 29 24.93 -30.00 43.52
C ALA A 29 24.32 -30.98 42.50
N LYS A 30 25.12 -31.93 41.99
CA LYS A 30 24.62 -33.01 41.13
C LYS A 30 23.62 -33.90 41.89
N SER A 31 23.93 -34.30 43.12
CA SER A 31 23.00 -35.07 43.96
C SER A 31 21.69 -34.33 44.20
N VAL A 32 21.71 -33.04 44.52
CA VAL A 32 20.46 -32.24 44.63
C VAL A 32 19.63 -32.30 43.35
N ALA A 33 20.25 -32.22 42.17
CA ALA A 33 19.55 -32.29 40.89
C ALA A 33 18.98 -33.69 40.61
N ILE A 34 19.70 -34.76 41.00
CA ILE A 34 19.27 -36.15 40.84
C ILE A 34 18.05 -36.41 41.74
N GLU A 35 18.14 -36.14 43.04
CA GLU A 35 17.03 -36.35 43.99
C GLU A 35 15.81 -35.48 43.65
N ALA A 36 16.03 -34.27 43.13
CA ALA A 36 14.92 -33.43 42.65
C ALA A 36 14.23 -34.06 41.42
N GLY A 37 14.97 -34.81 40.61
CA GLY A 37 14.44 -35.64 39.53
C GLY A 37 13.63 -36.83 40.05
N GLU A 38 14.12 -37.54 41.06
CA GLU A 38 13.40 -38.67 41.69
C GLU A 38 12.10 -38.20 42.38
N LEU A 39 12.15 -37.03 43.04
CA LEU A 39 10.97 -36.36 43.57
C LEU A 39 9.97 -36.01 42.45
N LEU A 40 10.45 -35.55 41.29
CA LEU A 40 9.60 -35.24 40.14
C LEU A 40 8.97 -36.52 39.54
N GLU A 41 9.70 -37.62 39.48
CA GLU A 41 9.21 -38.91 38.98
C GLU A 41 7.98 -39.41 39.75
N CYS A 42 7.87 -39.09 41.04
CA CYS A 42 6.68 -39.41 41.84
C CYS A 42 5.38 -38.89 41.20
N PHE A 43 5.45 -37.80 40.44
CA PHE A 43 4.31 -37.14 39.80
C PHE A 43 4.19 -37.42 38.29
N GLN A 44 5.09 -38.23 37.70
CA GLN A 44 5.16 -38.41 36.25
C GLN A 44 3.94 -39.15 35.67
N TRP A 45 3.36 -40.08 36.43
CA TRP A 45 2.33 -41.01 35.92
C TRP A 45 0.96 -40.87 36.61
N SER A 46 0.83 -40.02 37.62
CA SER A 46 -0.41 -39.81 38.37
C SER A 46 -0.41 -38.44 39.06
N ALA A 47 -1.58 -37.79 39.11
CA ALA A 47 -1.80 -36.60 39.91
C ALA A 47 -1.91 -36.88 41.43
N GLU A 48 -2.05 -38.16 41.80
CA GLU A 48 -2.08 -38.66 43.18
C GLU A 48 -0.85 -39.57 43.40
N PRO A 49 0.31 -39.01 43.78
CA PRO A 49 1.52 -39.79 44.03
C PRO A 49 1.44 -40.51 45.39
N ASP A 50 2.26 -41.54 45.60
CA ASP A 50 2.42 -42.16 46.92
C ASP A 50 3.02 -41.13 47.90
N PRO A 51 2.26 -40.70 48.93
CA PRO A 51 2.72 -39.69 49.89
C PRO A 51 3.99 -40.12 50.62
N LYS A 52 4.19 -41.42 50.82
CA LYS A 52 5.36 -41.94 51.51
C LYS A 52 6.62 -41.77 50.65
N ARG A 53 6.53 -42.13 49.36
CA ARG A 53 7.64 -41.95 48.43
C ARG A 53 7.99 -40.47 48.26
N VAL A 54 6.98 -39.60 48.10
CA VAL A 54 7.20 -38.14 48.04
C VAL A 54 7.91 -37.62 49.30
N GLN A 55 7.56 -38.14 50.48
CA GLN A 55 8.22 -37.77 51.73
C GLN A 55 9.69 -38.21 51.77
N GLU A 56 10.00 -39.41 51.27
CA GLU A 56 11.36 -39.96 51.19
C GLU A 56 12.22 -39.13 50.23
N GLU A 57 11.79 -38.94 48.98
CA GLU A 57 12.56 -38.18 47.99
C GLU A 57 12.74 -36.70 48.42
N LEU A 58 11.72 -36.10 49.05
CA LEU A 58 11.83 -34.75 49.59
C LEU A 58 12.85 -34.66 50.73
N ALA A 59 12.95 -35.69 51.56
CA ALA A 59 13.94 -35.75 52.63
C ALA A 59 15.36 -35.83 52.05
N ASP A 60 15.56 -36.55 50.94
CA ASP A 60 16.85 -36.68 50.28
C ASP A 60 17.29 -35.37 49.61
N VAL A 61 16.36 -34.68 48.92
CA VAL A 61 16.60 -33.32 48.39
C VAL A 61 17.03 -32.36 49.51
N LEU A 62 16.32 -32.37 50.64
CA LEU A 62 16.64 -31.52 51.78
C LEU A 62 18.00 -31.89 52.40
N THR A 63 18.32 -33.18 52.50
CA THR A 63 19.59 -33.67 53.05
C THR A 63 20.77 -33.16 52.22
N TYR A 64 20.74 -33.32 50.90
CA TYR A 64 21.81 -32.83 50.05
C TYR A 64 21.88 -31.29 50.01
N CYS A 65 20.75 -30.59 50.10
CA CYS A 65 20.74 -29.13 50.27
C CYS A 65 21.45 -28.69 51.56
N LEU A 66 21.22 -29.40 52.67
CA LEU A 66 21.88 -29.11 53.96
C LEU A 66 23.38 -29.41 53.91
N LEU A 67 23.78 -30.53 53.33
CA LEU A 67 25.19 -30.90 53.14
C LEU A 67 25.90 -29.89 52.23
N LEU A 68 25.26 -29.46 51.14
CA LEU A 68 25.80 -28.45 50.25
C LEU A 68 25.98 -27.12 50.97
N SER A 69 24.95 -26.67 51.71
CA SER A 69 24.99 -25.44 52.49
C SER A 69 26.12 -25.45 53.52
N ALA A 70 26.31 -26.56 54.22
CA ALA A 70 27.43 -26.75 55.15
C ALA A 70 28.78 -26.68 54.42
N LYS A 71 28.91 -27.30 53.24
CA LYS A 71 30.16 -27.31 52.44
C LYS A 71 30.54 -25.92 51.92
N ILE A 72 29.57 -25.07 51.61
CA ILE A 72 29.79 -23.70 51.13
C ILE A 72 29.75 -22.65 52.25
N GLY A 73 29.57 -23.06 53.51
CA GLY A 73 29.59 -22.18 54.68
C GLY A 73 28.37 -21.25 54.76
N LEU A 74 27.22 -21.66 54.23
CA LEU A 74 25.97 -20.90 54.28
C LEU A 74 25.02 -21.49 55.31
N ASP A 75 24.34 -20.61 56.06
CA ASP A 75 23.25 -20.99 56.95
C ASP A 75 21.96 -21.15 56.11
N PRO A 76 21.38 -22.38 56.02
CA PRO A 76 20.18 -22.66 55.23
C PRO A 76 18.98 -21.79 55.60
N ASP A 77 18.79 -21.50 56.89
CA ASP A 77 17.67 -20.67 57.33
C ASP A 77 17.87 -19.22 56.90
N LYS A 78 19.10 -18.71 57.08
CA LYS A 78 19.43 -17.34 56.72
C LYS A 78 19.27 -17.10 55.23
N ILE A 79 19.76 -18.00 54.37
CA ILE A 79 19.64 -17.85 52.90
C ILE A 79 18.17 -17.87 52.45
N VAL A 80 17.34 -18.72 53.07
CA VAL A 80 15.91 -18.82 52.76
C VAL A 80 15.17 -17.57 53.24
N LEU A 81 15.47 -17.07 54.44
CA LEU A 81 14.86 -15.86 55.00
C LEU A 81 15.26 -14.61 54.22
N ASP A 82 16.55 -14.44 53.87
CA ASP A 82 17.04 -13.33 53.07
C ASP A 82 16.38 -13.34 51.67
N LYS A 83 16.24 -14.53 51.06
CA LYS A 83 15.52 -14.67 49.79
C LYS A 83 14.02 -14.37 49.94
N LEU A 84 13.39 -14.78 51.03
CA LEU A 84 11.99 -14.49 51.34
C LEU A 84 11.73 -12.99 51.45
N GLU A 85 12.62 -12.21 52.06
CA GLU A 85 12.49 -10.75 52.12
C GLU A 85 12.57 -10.09 50.74
N ILE A 86 13.44 -10.59 49.86
CA ILE A 86 13.51 -10.16 48.45
C ILE A 86 12.21 -10.54 47.73
N THR A 87 11.71 -11.76 47.94
CA THR A 87 10.46 -12.27 47.36
C THR A 87 9.24 -11.49 47.86
N LYS A 88 9.16 -11.13 49.15
CA LYS A 88 8.08 -10.30 49.73
C LYS A 88 8.04 -8.90 49.11
N LYS A 89 9.20 -8.29 48.85
CA LYS A 89 9.28 -7.01 48.13
C LYS A 89 8.85 -7.16 46.66
N LYS A 90 9.16 -8.30 46.04
CA LYS A 90 8.76 -8.63 44.66
C LYS A 90 7.26 -8.98 44.54
N TYR A 91 6.67 -9.60 45.56
CA TYR A 91 5.27 -10.05 45.62
C TYR A 91 4.59 -9.64 46.96
N PRO A 92 4.13 -8.38 47.10
CA PRO A 92 3.41 -7.91 48.29
C PRO A 92 2.13 -8.70 48.56
N VAL A 93 1.75 -8.89 49.83
CA VAL A 93 0.58 -9.72 50.24
C VAL A 93 -0.73 -9.26 49.59
N GLU A 94 -0.92 -7.93 49.47
CA GLU A 94 -2.08 -7.35 48.78
C GLU A 94 -2.13 -7.64 47.27
N LYS A 95 -0.99 -7.98 46.65
CA LYS A 95 -0.88 -8.33 45.21
C LYS A 95 -0.82 -9.85 44.98
N ALA A 96 -0.28 -10.61 45.93
CA ALA A 96 -0.16 -12.08 45.83
C ALA A 96 -1.50 -12.81 46.03
N ARG A 97 -2.49 -12.15 46.64
CA ARG A 97 -3.88 -12.61 46.68
C ARG A 97 -4.67 -12.07 45.49
N GLY A 98 -4.29 -12.47 44.27
CA GLY A 98 -4.97 -12.08 43.04
C GLY A 98 -6.37 -12.69 42.90
N SER A 99 -7.39 -11.83 43.02
CA SER A 99 -8.79 -11.92 42.54
C SER A 99 -9.50 -13.28 42.53
N ASN A 100 -10.49 -13.43 43.42
CA ASN A 100 -11.41 -14.57 43.50
C ASN A 100 -12.08 -14.91 42.14
N ALA A 101 -12.29 -13.94 41.25
CA ALA A 101 -12.98 -14.13 39.98
C ALA A 101 -12.21 -15.01 38.96
N VAL A 102 -10.90 -14.82 38.78
CA VAL A 102 -10.12 -15.62 37.81
C VAL A 102 -9.92 -17.04 38.31
N SER A 103 -9.76 -17.25 39.62
CA SER A 103 -9.73 -18.59 40.21
C SER A 103 -11.06 -19.33 40.09
N THR A 104 -12.19 -18.65 40.31
CA THR A 104 -13.52 -19.24 40.12
C THR A 104 -13.75 -19.56 38.64
N TRP A 105 -13.47 -18.61 37.74
CA TRP A 105 -13.58 -18.84 36.29
C TRP A 105 -12.71 -20.02 35.85
N ARG A 106 -11.45 -20.11 36.32
CA ARG A 106 -10.56 -21.25 36.02
C ARG A 106 -11.16 -22.61 36.40
N ALA A 107 -11.89 -22.69 37.51
CA ALA A 107 -12.43 -23.94 38.03
C ALA A 107 -13.72 -24.40 37.32
N ASP A 108 -14.42 -23.49 36.64
CA ASP A 108 -15.68 -23.80 35.93
C ASP A 108 -15.48 -24.70 34.70
N ASP A 109 -14.34 -24.60 34.02
CA ASP A 109 -14.05 -25.35 32.79
C ASP A 109 -12.53 -25.58 32.63
N GLU A 110 -12.12 -26.82 32.40
CA GLU A 110 -10.71 -27.17 32.21
C GLU A 110 -10.08 -26.41 31.02
N ARG A 111 -10.87 -26.06 30.01
CA ARG A 111 -10.42 -25.28 28.85
C ARG A 111 -9.92 -23.88 29.24
N HIS A 112 -10.29 -23.36 30.41
CA HIS A 112 -9.78 -22.08 30.90
C HIS A 112 -8.30 -22.14 31.35
N SER A 113 -7.76 -23.33 31.55
CA SER A 113 -6.35 -23.54 31.95
C SER A 113 -5.48 -24.16 30.87
N ASN A 114 -6.08 -24.91 29.95
CA ASN A 114 -5.34 -25.73 28.99
C ASN A 114 -6.11 -25.88 27.67
N TRP A 115 -6.36 -24.76 26.99
CA TRP A 115 -6.97 -24.76 25.65
C TRP A 115 -6.49 -23.53 24.86
N PRO A 116 -6.25 -23.68 23.55
CA PRO A 116 -5.96 -22.54 22.68
C PRO A 116 -7.16 -21.59 22.61
N ILE A 117 -6.96 -20.37 23.09
CA ILE A 117 -7.98 -19.32 23.08
C ILE A 117 -7.44 -18.01 22.53
N VAL A 118 -8.36 -17.16 22.11
CA VAL A 118 -8.11 -15.73 21.88
C VAL A 118 -8.97 -14.93 22.84
N TYR A 119 -8.44 -13.84 23.38
CA TYR A 119 -9.18 -12.94 24.26
C TYR A 119 -8.96 -11.48 23.89
N VAL A 120 -9.98 -10.66 24.18
CA VAL A 120 -9.93 -9.20 24.05
C VAL A 120 -10.15 -8.60 25.43
N LEU A 121 -9.26 -7.70 25.85
CA LEU A 121 -9.33 -6.92 27.07
C LEU A 121 -9.69 -5.48 26.74
N ASP A 122 -10.68 -4.90 27.41
CA ASP A 122 -11.03 -3.48 27.27
C ASP A 122 -11.31 -2.80 28.62
N ASP A 123 -11.25 -1.47 28.62
CA ASP A 123 -11.44 -0.64 29.83
C ASP A 123 -12.92 -0.38 30.21
N GLY A 124 -13.87 -0.99 29.49
CA GLY A 124 -15.31 -0.90 29.73
C GLY A 124 -15.95 0.46 29.46
N ARG A 125 -15.20 1.44 28.95
CA ARG A 125 -15.79 2.71 28.53
C ARG A 125 -16.67 2.47 27.30
N ARG A 126 -17.79 3.20 27.20
CA ARG A 126 -18.52 3.30 25.93
C ARG A 126 -17.74 4.23 25.01
N ALA A 127 -17.56 3.83 23.75
CA ALA A 127 -16.96 4.68 22.74
C ALA A 127 -17.75 6.00 22.65
N ARG A 128 -17.09 7.13 22.93
CA ARG A 128 -17.61 8.48 22.70
C ARG A 128 -16.76 9.12 21.62
N SER A 129 -17.34 10.04 20.84
CA SER A 129 -16.70 10.63 19.65
C SER A 129 -15.30 11.19 19.86
N ASN A 130 -14.93 11.59 21.09
CA ASN A 130 -13.65 12.22 21.41
C ASN A 130 -12.74 11.43 22.37
N GLN A 131 -13.07 10.18 22.75
CA GLN A 131 -12.25 9.41 23.68
C GLN A 131 -12.07 7.97 23.19
N LEU A 132 -10.80 7.61 22.94
CA LEU A 132 -10.42 6.26 22.56
C LEU A 132 -10.52 5.31 23.77
N ARG A 133 -10.92 4.07 23.49
CA ARG A 133 -10.91 2.97 24.46
C ARG A 133 -9.61 2.21 24.36
N ASP A 134 -9.01 1.90 25.49
CA ASP A 134 -7.84 1.04 25.49
C ASP A 134 -8.27 -0.40 25.30
N ILE A 135 -7.60 -1.06 24.35
CA ILE A 135 -7.90 -2.45 24.03
C ILE A 135 -6.61 -3.25 23.81
N TYR A 136 -6.62 -4.50 24.24
CA TYR A 136 -5.54 -5.45 24.03
C TYR A 136 -6.12 -6.77 23.57
N VAL A 137 -5.53 -7.35 22.53
CA VAL A 137 -5.86 -8.72 22.09
C VAL A 137 -4.70 -9.62 22.49
N GLY A 138 -4.99 -10.84 22.91
CA GLY A 138 -3.96 -11.84 23.11
C GLY A 138 -4.48 -13.23 22.84
N GLU A 139 -3.56 -14.16 22.63
CA GLU A 139 -3.85 -15.58 22.66
C GLU A 139 -3.18 -16.25 23.87
N SER A 140 -3.65 -17.44 24.24
CA SER A 140 -2.95 -18.27 25.22
C SER A 140 -3.43 -19.72 25.16
N LEU A 141 -2.57 -20.65 25.59
CA LEU A 141 -2.97 -22.00 25.99
C LEU A 141 -3.43 -22.05 27.46
N ASN A 142 -3.00 -21.08 28.28
CA ASN A 142 -3.33 -20.97 29.70
C ASN A 142 -3.96 -19.61 29.99
N ALA A 143 -5.24 -19.48 29.63
CA ALA A 143 -6.00 -18.25 29.76
C ALA A 143 -5.98 -17.72 31.20
N ALA A 144 -6.29 -18.55 32.19
CA ALA A 144 -6.34 -18.15 33.59
C ALA A 144 -5.00 -17.61 34.09
N GLY A 145 -3.88 -18.26 33.74
CA GLY A 145 -2.53 -17.80 34.08
C GLY A 145 -2.22 -16.45 33.42
N ARG A 146 -2.51 -16.32 32.13
CA ARG A 146 -2.26 -15.10 31.36
C ARG A 146 -3.10 -13.92 31.87
N LEU A 147 -4.36 -14.15 32.26
CA LEU A 147 -5.23 -13.12 32.81
C LEU A 147 -4.75 -12.61 34.17
N ARG A 148 -4.26 -13.49 35.05
CA ARG A 148 -3.62 -13.05 36.33
C ARG A 148 -2.43 -12.16 36.06
N GLN A 149 -1.57 -12.55 35.13
CA GLN A 149 -0.39 -11.75 34.75
C GLN A 149 -0.79 -10.35 34.26
N HIS A 150 -1.87 -10.23 33.46
CA HIS A 150 -2.37 -8.93 33.01
C HIS A 150 -2.88 -8.06 34.18
N LEU A 151 -3.58 -8.66 35.14
CA LEU A 151 -4.03 -7.96 36.36
C LEU A 151 -2.86 -7.49 37.23
N ASP A 152 -1.73 -8.20 37.20
CA ASP A 152 -0.53 -7.81 37.94
C ASP A 152 0.31 -6.75 37.21
N THR A 153 0.11 -6.59 35.89
CA THR A 153 0.86 -5.65 35.04
C THR A 153 0.30 -4.24 35.15
N PRO A 154 1.05 -3.24 35.68
CA PRO A 154 0.53 -1.89 35.91
C PRO A 154 -0.05 -1.21 34.67
N ALA A 155 0.53 -1.47 33.49
CA ALA A 155 0.11 -0.89 32.22
C ALA A 155 -1.24 -1.43 31.69
N LYS A 156 -1.74 -2.54 32.25
CA LYS A 156 -2.96 -3.23 31.79
C LYS A 156 -4.04 -3.38 32.88
N GLN A 157 -3.72 -2.99 34.12
CA GLN A 157 -4.63 -3.04 35.27
C GLN A 157 -5.95 -2.29 35.08
N HIS A 158 -6.00 -1.30 34.20
CA HIS A 158 -7.22 -0.54 33.91
C HIS A 158 -8.16 -1.24 32.92
N LEU A 159 -7.74 -2.32 32.27
CA LEU A 159 -8.58 -3.14 31.39
C LEU A 159 -9.44 -4.07 32.27
N LYS A 160 -10.75 -3.78 32.34
CA LYS A 160 -11.66 -4.40 33.31
C LYS A 160 -12.57 -5.46 32.71
N ASN A 161 -12.78 -5.42 31.40
CA ASN A 161 -13.60 -6.37 30.67
C ASN A 161 -12.73 -7.36 29.92
N ILE A 162 -13.24 -8.59 29.81
CA ILE A 162 -12.57 -9.70 29.14
C ILE A 162 -13.59 -10.41 28.27
N HIS A 163 -13.29 -10.52 26.98
CA HIS A 163 -14.05 -11.30 26.02
C HIS A 163 -13.21 -12.50 25.60
N VAL A 164 -13.57 -13.69 26.06
CA VAL A 164 -12.84 -14.94 25.73
C VAL A 164 -13.56 -15.66 24.60
N ILE A 165 -12.79 -16.09 23.59
CA ILE A 165 -13.28 -16.72 22.37
C ILE A 165 -12.82 -18.19 22.38
N PHE A 166 -13.81 -19.08 22.37
CA PHE A 166 -13.62 -20.53 22.28
C PHE A 166 -14.10 -21.03 20.92
N ASP A 167 -13.31 -21.88 20.29
CA ASP A 167 -13.73 -22.73 19.18
C ASP A 167 -13.01 -24.07 19.32
N GLU A 168 -13.77 -25.17 19.29
CA GLU A 168 -13.24 -26.52 19.50
C GLU A 168 -12.32 -26.98 18.35
N ARG A 169 -12.40 -26.31 17.21
CA ARG A 169 -11.56 -26.60 16.05
C ARG A 169 -10.22 -25.90 16.15
N PHE A 170 -10.10 -24.83 16.92
CA PHE A 170 -8.91 -23.98 16.89
C PHE A 170 -7.70 -24.66 17.50
N ASN A 171 -6.58 -24.55 16.79
CA ASN A 171 -5.25 -24.82 17.30
C ASN A 171 -4.50 -23.50 17.52
N LYS A 172 -3.26 -23.57 18.02
CA LYS A 172 -2.41 -22.40 18.27
C LYS A 172 -2.29 -21.49 17.03
N SER A 173 -2.08 -22.05 15.85
CA SER A 173 -1.93 -21.28 14.61
C SER A 173 -3.22 -20.55 14.22
N ALA A 174 -4.39 -21.18 14.41
CA ALA A 174 -5.68 -20.52 14.21
C ALA A 174 -5.91 -19.37 15.19
N CYS A 175 -5.52 -19.54 16.46
CA CYS A 175 -5.58 -18.47 17.47
C CYS A 175 -4.68 -17.29 17.13
N LEU A 176 -3.44 -17.53 16.68
CA LEU A 176 -2.53 -16.47 16.24
C LEU A 176 -3.07 -15.68 15.02
N ASP A 177 -3.72 -16.36 14.07
CA ASP A 177 -4.34 -15.72 12.90
C ASP A 177 -5.58 -14.91 13.32
N LEU A 178 -6.41 -15.43 14.24
CA LEU A 178 -7.55 -14.68 14.78
C LEU A 178 -7.10 -13.48 15.62
N GLU A 179 -6.09 -13.62 16.47
CA GLU A 179 -5.50 -12.50 17.21
C GLU A 179 -5.06 -11.41 16.22
N SER A 180 -4.26 -11.78 15.22
CA SER A 180 -3.78 -10.86 14.18
C SER A 180 -4.93 -10.20 13.41
N TYR A 181 -5.99 -10.96 13.11
CA TYR A 181 -7.21 -10.43 12.49
C TYR A 181 -7.89 -9.38 13.39
N LEU A 182 -8.13 -9.70 14.66
CA LEU A 182 -8.81 -8.81 15.60
C LEU A 182 -8.00 -7.54 15.87
N ILE A 183 -6.67 -7.63 16.04
CA ILE A 183 -5.80 -6.47 16.20
C ILE A 183 -5.95 -5.51 15.00
N LYS A 184 -5.88 -6.05 13.77
CA LYS A 184 -6.05 -5.26 12.54
C LYS A 184 -7.41 -4.56 12.50
N MET A 185 -8.48 -5.30 12.76
CA MET A 185 -9.84 -4.75 12.75
C MET A 185 -10.05 -3.69 13.83
N LEU A 186 -9.54 -3.92 15.04
CA LEU A 186 -9.69 -3.00 16.17
C LEU A 186 -8.93 -1.70 15.97
N ALA A 187 -7.74 -1.77 15.38
CA ALA A 187 -6.96 -0.60 15.00
C ALA A 187 -7.69 0.25 13.94
N GLY A 188 -8.37 -0.40 12.98
CA GLY A 188 -9.15 0.26 11.94
C GLY A 188 -10.52 0.79 12.38
N ASP A 189 -11.12 0.26 13.46
CA ASP A 189 -12.42 0.71 13.98
C ASP A 189 -12.43 2.19 14.35
N GLY A 190 -11.29 2.72 14.80
CA GLY A 190 -11.09 4.13 15.07
C GLY A 190 -11.68 4.62 16.40
N ALA A 191 -12.44 3.80 17.12
CA ALA A 191 -12.85 4.06 18.50
C ALA A 191 -11.85 3.55 19.55
N ASN A 192 -10.83 2.79 19.13
CA ASN A 192 -9.93 2.07 20.01
C ASN A 192 -8.48 2.56 19.88
N ARG A 193 -7.76 2.50 20.99
CA ARG A 193 -6.30 2.60 21.09
C ARG A 193 -5.79 1.19 21.40
N VAL A 194 -5.23 0.54 20.39
CA VAL A 194 -4.73 -0.83 20.49
C VAL A 194 -3.36 -0.83 21.17
N LEU A 195 -3.26 -1.52 22.30
CA LEU A 195 -2.06 -1.55 23.16
C LEU A 195 -1.04 -2.62 22.76
N ASN A 196 -1.35 -3.47 21.77
CA ASN A 196 -0.45 -4.48 21.24
C ASN A 196 0.87 -3.87 20.71
N ARG A 197 1.95 -4.67 20.73
CA ARG A 197 3.26 -4.33 20.14
C ARG A 197 3.39 -4.90 18.72
N ASN A 198 4.32 -4.37 17.94
CA ASN A 198 4.65 -4.85 16.59
C ASN A 198 5.80 -5.87 16.59
N ASN A 199 5.68 -6.98 17.34
CA ASN A 199 6.75 -7.97 17.45
C ASN A 199 6.55 -9.25 16.60
N GLY A 200 5.34 -9.52 16.10
CA GLY A 200 5.06 -10.81 15.43
C GLY A 200 3.82 -10.90 14.54
N ILE A 201 3.20 -9.78 14.13
CA ILE A 201 2.02 -9.83 13.25
C ILE A 201 2.46 -10.22 11.83
N THR A 202 2.29 -11.50 11.48
CA THR A 202 2.65 -12.06 10.18
C THR A 202 1.46 -12.77 9.54
N GLU A 203 1.39 -12.76 8.21
CA GLU A 203 0.37 -13.51 7.47
C GLU A 203 0.85 -14.93 7.17
N SER A 204 0.95 -15.74 8.22
CA SER A 204 1.39 -17.13 8.12
C SER A 204 0.36 -18.00 7.39
N LYS A 205 0.85 -18.86 6.48
CA LYS A 205 0.07 -19.97 5.92
C LYS A 205 0.17 -21.15 6.87
N TYR A 206 -0.96 -21.79 7.19
CA TYR A 206 -1.00 -23.00 8.02
C TYR A 206 -2.10 -23.94 7.53
N PHE A 207 -2.02 -25.20 7.96
CA PHE A 207 -2.92 -26.26 7.53
C PHE A 207 -4.39 -25.88 7.79
N GLN A 208 -5.24 -26.01 6.76
CA GLN A 208 -6.69 -25.70 6.81
C GLN A 208 -7.07 -24.27 7.21
N ARG A 209 -6.17 -23.29 7.03
CA ARG A 209 -6.42 -21.86 7.36
C ARG A 209 -7.79 -21.33 6.91
N GLU A 210 -8.20 -21.60 5.67
CA GLU A 210 -9.47 -21.07 5.15
C GLU A 210 -10.68 -21.61 5.94
N MET A 211 -10.67 -22.90 6.30
CA MET A 211 -11.71 -23.51 7.15
C MET A 211 -11.87 -22.79 8.49
N TYR A 212 -10.76 -22.37 9.11
CA TYR A 212 -10.81 -21.62 10.37
C TYR A 212 -11.35 -20.19 10.16
N ARG A 213 -10.93 -19.54 9.08
CA ARG A 213 -11.33 -18.16 8.74
C ARG A 213 -12.80 -18.00 8.42
N GLU A 214 -13.49 -19.06 7.99
CA GLU A 214 -14.96 -19.06 7.81
C GLU A 214 -15.70 -18.60 9.08
N SER A 215 -15.13 -18.83 10.27
CA SER A 215 -15.72 -18.41 11.55
C SER A 215 -15.45 -16.95 11.93
N PHE A 216 -14.45 -16.30 11.34
CA PHE A 216 -13.99 -14.96 11.77
C PHE A 216 -15.08 -13.88 11.59
N PRO A 217 -15.84 -13.83 10.49
CA PRO A 217 -16.94 -12.88 10.35
C PRO A 217 -18.01 -13.03 11.43
N TYR A 218 -18.32 -14.27 11.83
CA TYR A 218 -19.28 -14.53 12.90
C TYR A 218 -18.75 -14.04 14.25
N ILE A 219 -17.48 -14.34 14.57
CA ILE A 219 -16.81 -13.85 15.78
C ILE A 219 -16.81 -12.32 15.81
N PHE A 220 -16.48 -11.67 14.69
CA PHE A 220 -16.52 -10.22 14.56
C PHE A 220 -17.90 -9.65 14.87
N GLN A 221 -18.97 -10.22 14.30
CA GLN A 221 -20.34 -9.74 14.56
C GLN A 221 -20.77 -9.93 16.01
N ARG A 222 -20.37 -11.03 16.65
CA ARG A 222 -20.61 -11.28 18.07
C ARG A 222 -19.89 -10.24 18.95
N LEU A 223 -18.62 -9.96 18.68
CA LEU A 223 -17.86 -8.93 19.39
C LEU A 223 -18.45 -7.53 19.17
N ARG A 224 -18.91 -7.24 17.95
CA ARG A 224 -19.63 -6.00 17.63
C ARG A 224 -20.92 -5.86 18.43
N ALA A 225 -21.72 -6.92 18.54
CA ALA A 225 -22.93 -6.95 19.36
C ALA A 225 -22.64 -6.72 20.85
N LEU A 226 -21.46 -7.16 21.33
CA LEU A 226 -20.97 -6.89 22.68
C LEU A 226 -20.37 -5.47 22.86
N GLY A 227 -20.33 -4.67 21.79
CA GLY A 227 -19.83 -3.29 21.82
C GLY A 227 -18.32 -3.14 21.70
N VAL A 228 -17.60 -4.22 21.37
CA VAL A 228 -16.14 -4.20 21.14
C VAL A 228 -15.80 -3.41 19.87
N PHE A 229 -16.59 -3.60 18.81
CA PHE A 229 -16.52 -2.82 17.57
C PHE A 229 -17.67 -1.82 17.47
N THR A 230 -17.41 -0.69 16.82
CA THR A 230 -18.43 0.35 16.57
C THR A 230 -18.91 0.33 15.11
N ARG A 231 -18.08 -0.15 14.19
CA ARG A 231 -18.30 -0.12 12.74
C ARG A 231 -18.44 -1.52 12.15
N GLY A 232 -18.98 -1.60 10.93
CA GLY A 232 -19.05 -2.86 10.18
C GLY A 232 -17.68 -3.26 9.62
N SER A 233 -17.45 -4.54 9.35
CA SER A 233 -16.15 -5.04 8.87
C SER A 233 -15.70 -4.36 7.58
N HIS A 234 -16.58 -4.24 6.58
CA HIS A 234 -16.28 -3.55 5.32
C HIS A 234 -15.94 -2.06 5.52
N GLU A 235 -16.65 -1.40 6.44
CA GLU A 235 -16.43 0.00 6.75
C GLU A 235 -15.04 0.23 7.38
N ILE A 236 -14.63 -0.70 8.25
CA ILE A 236 -13.30 -0.74 8.85
C ILE A 236 -12.24 -0.98 7.77
N GLU A 237 -12.38 -2.04 6.98
CA GLU A 237 -11.42 -2.44 5.93
C GLU A 237 -11.19 -1.33 4.90
N ASN A 238 -12.25 -0.59 4.57
CA ASN A 238 -12.20 0.52 3.62
C ASN A 238 -11.52 1.78 4.19
N SER A 239 -11.38 1.91 5.51
CA SER A 239 -10.84 3.11 6.14
C SER A 239 -9.31 3.21 6.07
N ASP A 240 -8.79 4.44 5.99
CA ASP A 240 -7.35 4.71 6.02
C ASP A 240 -6.69 4.19 7.30
N LEU A 241 -7.42 4.21 8.43
CA LEU A 241 -6.95 3.68 9.72
C LEU A 241 -6.61 2.20 9.62
N PHE A 242 -7.39 1.43 8.86
CA PHE A 242 -7.10 0.02 8.62
C PHE A 242 -6.01 -0.16 7.57
N LYS A 243 -6.11 0.56 6.44
CA LYS A 243 -5.20 0.41 5.30
C LYS A 243 -3.75 0.79 5.63
N LEU A 244 -3.57 1.80 6.47
CA LEU A 244 -2.28 2.33 6.90
C LEU A 244 -1.93 1.93 8.35
N SER A 245 -2.65 0.97 8.93
CA SER A 245 -2.41 0.52 10.29
C SER A 245 -0.97 0.00 10.45
N PRO A 246 -0.24 0.40 11.52
CA PRO A 246 1.05 -0.20 11.84
C PRO A 246 0.92 -1.69 12.17
N PHE A 247 -0.28 -2.16 12.52
CA PHE A 247 -0.55 -3.55 12.86
C PHE A 247 -0.91 -4.41 11.65
N LYS A 248 -0.76 -3.91 10.42
CA LYS A 248 -0.90 -4.75 9.24
C LYS A 248 0.18 -5.84 9.26
N ALA A 249 -0.24 -7.04 8.89
CA ALA A 249 0.69 -8.13 8.69
C ALA A 249 1.61 -7.79 7.51
N LEU A 250 2.90 -8.00 7.72
CA LEU A 250 3.91 -7.84 6.67
C LEU A 250 3.94 -9.09 5.79
N THR A 251 4.27 -8.90 4.52
CA THR A 251 4.65 -9.99 3.62
C THR A 251 6.01 -10.55 4.03
N ALA A 252 6.36 -11.74 3.53
CA ALA A 252 7.64 -12.38 3.86
C ALA A 252 8.85 -11.52 3.47
N ASP A 253 8.83 -10.92 2.29
CA ASP A 253 9.88 -10.02 1.76
C ASP A 253 9.94 -8.67 2.48
N GLN A 254 8.80 -8.10 2.87
CA GLN A 254 8.77 -6.90 3.71
C GLN A 254 9.40 -7.14 5.07
N ALA A 255 9.01 -8.22 5.74
CA ALA A 255 9.50 -8.53 7.07
C ALA A 255 10.99 -8.92 7.06
N ALA A 256 11.48 -9.61 6.01
CA ALA A 256 12.91 -9.85 5.83
C ALA A 256 13.69 -8.54 5.61
N SER A 257 13.17 -7.66 4.76
CA SER A 257 13.78 -6.35 4.52
C SER A 257 13.85 -5.52 5.80
N ILE A 258 12.77 -5.47 6.59
CA ILE A 258 12.73 -4.74 7.86
C ILE A 258 13.73 -5.31 8.88
N GLU A 259 13.84 -6.63 8.97
CA GLU A 259 14.79 -7.31 9.85
C GLU A 259 16.26 -6.96 9.52
N GLU A 260 16.62 -7.00 8.24
CA GLU A 260 17.96 -6.59 7.77
C GLU A 260 18.21 -5.08 7.95
N ILE A 261 17.21 -4.24 7.70
CA ILE A 261 17.28 -2.79 7.89
C ILE A 261 17.52 -2.44 9.37
N VAL A 262 16.77 -3.05 10.29
CA VAL A 262 16.92 -2.79 11.73
C VAL A 262 18.30 -3.27 12.19
N THR A 263 18.74 -4.45 11.74
CA THR A 263 20.08 -4.97 12.05
C THR A 263 21.18 -4.02 11.57
N GLY A 264 21.11 -3.58 10.31
CA GLY A 264 22.07 -2.63 9.75
C GLY A 264 22.05 -1.28 10.45
N LEU A 265 20.87 -0.76 10.79
CA LEU A 265 20.73 0.50 11.52
C LEU A 265 21.35 0.43 12.92
N LEU A 266 21.12 -0.66 13.66
CA LEU A 266 21.71 -0.84 14.99
C LEU A 266 23.25 -0.88 14.93
N ALA A 267 23.81 -1.55 13.92
CA ALA A 267 25.26 -1.57 13.69
C ALA A 267 25.81 -0.18 13.32
N ASP A 268 25.08 0.60 12.52
CA ASP A 268 25.48 1.97 12.18
C ASP A 268 25.44 2.88 13.42
N LEU A 269 24.42 2.74 14.27
CA LEU A 269 24.30 3.48 15.53
C LEU A 269 25.43 3.14 16.52
N GLU A 270 25.81 1.86 16.61
CA GLU A 270 26.91 1.40 17.46
C GLU A 270 28.26 1.94 16.97
N SER A 271 28.48 1.96 15.65
CA SER A 271 29.72 2.48 15.05
C SER A 271 29.76 4.01 14.88
N GLY A 272 28.61 4.68 15.03
CA GLY A 272 28.46 6.12 14.78
C GLY A 272 28.52 6.50 13.30
N ALA A 273 28.33 5.54 12.38
CA ALA A 273 28.33 5.77 10.95
C ALA A 273 27.01 6.38 10.46
N ASP A 274 27.06 7.23 9.44
CA ASP A 274 25.85 7.67 8.73
C ASP A 274 25.45 6.62 7.67
N SER A 275 24.16 6.51 7.35
CA SER A 275 23.71 5.52 6.36
C SER A 275 22.52 5.95 5.52
N THR A 276 22.56 5.57 4.25
CA THR A 276 21.45 5.72 3.30
C THR A 276 20.97 4.34 2.88
N ILE A 277 19.67 4.10 3.08
CA ILE A 277 18.97 2.87 2.74
C ILE A 277 17.90 3.18 1.70
N VAL A 278 17.72 2.30 0.72
CA VAL A 278 16.66 2.41 -0.28
C VAL A 278 15.78 1.16 -0.23
N ILE A 279 14.49 1.36 0.01
CA ILE A 279 13.45 0.34 -0.18
C ILE A 279 12.74 0.64 -1.50
N GLN A 280 12.95 -0.21 -2.50
CA GLN A 280 12.33 -0.08 -3.81
C GLN A 280 11.20 -1.10 -3.96
N GLY A 281 10.09 -0.69 -4.56
CA GLY A 281 8.99 -1.60 -4.85
C GLY A 281 8.01 -1.02 -5.84
N ASP A 282 7.31 -1.89 -6.55
CA ASP A 282 6.25 -1.50 -7.48
C ASP A 282 5.02 -0.92 -6.76
N PRO A 283 4.08 -0.28 -7.47
CA PRO A 283 2.84 0.21 -6.88
C PRO A 283 2.10 -0.93 -6.17
N GLY A 284 1.74 -0.75 -4.89
CA GLY A 284 0.96 -1.74 -4.15
C GLY A 284 1.75 -2.81 -3.41
N THR A 285 3.08 -2.78 -3.45
CA THR A 285 3.95 -3.65 -2.63
C THR A 285 4.01 -3.24 -1.14
N GLY A 286 3.19 -2.28 -0.72
CA GLY A 286 3.04 -1.88 0.69
C GLY A 286 4.19 -1.07 1.30
N LYS A 287 4.95 -0.33 0.49
CA LYS A 287 6.04 0.57 0.95
C LYS A 287 5.65 1.44 2.14
N THR A 288 4.57 2.22 2.03
CA THR A 288 4.05 3.06 3.12
C THR A 288 3.73 2.26 4.38
N VAL A 289 3.14 1.07 4.25
CA VAL A 289 2.83 0.19 5.37
C VAL A 289 4.12 -0.29 6.04
N ALA A 290 5.12 -0.69 5.26
CA ALA A 290 6.44 -1.06 5.78
C ALA A 290 7.13 0.10 6.52
N ALA A 291 7.03 1.34 6.02
CA ALA A 291 7.56 2.52 6.71
C ALA A 291 6.86 2.78 8.05
N ILE A 292 5.53 2.72 8.08
CA ILE A 292 4.73 2.91 9.30
C ILE A 292 5.02 1.80 10.32
N TYR A 293 5.11 0.55 9.85
CA TYR A 293 5.48 -0.60 10.68
C TYR A 293 6.87 -0.41 11.29
N LEU A 294 7.87 -0.05 10.46
CA LEU A 294 9.25 0.15 10.91
C LEU A 294 9.36 1.25 11.95
N MET A 295 8.67 2.39 11.76
CA MET A 295 8.62 3.43 12.79
C MET A 295 8.02 2.95 14.10
N LYS A 296 6.90 2.22 14.04
CA LYS A 296 6.28 1.67 15.24
C LYS A 296 7.21 0.68 15.92
N LEU A 297 7.89 -0.18 15.17
CA LEU A 297 8.88 -1.12 15.69
C LEU A 297 10.03 -0.39 16.40
N ILE A 298 10.60 0.65 15.79
CA ILE A 298 11.68 1.46 16.42
C ILE A 298 11.19 2.09 17.72
N VAL A 299 9.99 2.67 17.74
CA VAL A 299 9.40 3.26 18.96
C VAL A 299 9.13 2.21 20.04
N ASP A 300 8.68 1.00 19.65
CA ASP A 300 8.50 -0.11 20.59
C ASP A 300 9.84 -0.55 21.19
N LEU A 301 10.90 -0.60 20.38
CA LEU A 301 12.27 -0.90 20.83
C LEU A 301 12.84 0.20 21.74
N GLN A 302 12.43 1.46 21.59
CA GLN A 302 12.81 2.55 22.49
C GLN A 302 12.13 2.48 23.86
N THR A 303 10.86 2.06 23.86
CA THR A 303 9.97 2.26 25.01
C THR A 303 9.70 1.00 25.83
N PHE A 304 10.09 -0.19 25.38
CA PHE A 304 9.80 -1.42 26.12
C PHE A 304 10.44 -1.41 27.52
N THR A 305 9.65 -1.78 28.52
CA THR A 305 10.09 -1.80 29.94
C THR A 305 10.22 -3.20 30.52
N THR A 306 9.53 -4.19 29.94
CA THR A 306 9.49 -5.58 30.42
C THR A 306 9.49 -6.55 29.24
N LEU A 307 10.29 -7.61 29.36
CA LEU A 307 10.36 -8.73 28.41
C LEU A 307 9.14 -9.68 28.52
N GLU A 308 8.32 -9.53 29.56
CA GLU A 308 7.21 -10.44 29.94
C GLU A 308 6.05 -10.55 28.92
N ASP A 309 6.04 -9.70 27.90
CA ASP A 309 5.05 -9.67 26.81
C ASP A 309 5.64 -10.10 25.46
N LEU A 310 6.90 -10.53 25.41
CA LEU A 310 7.52 -11.01 24.19
C LEU A 310 7.32 -12.52 24.10
N ASP A 311 6.56 -12.94 23.10
CA ASP A 311 6.67 -14.30 22.59
C ASP A 311 8.09 -14.47 22.02
N SER A 312 8.86 -15.42 22.57
CA SER A 312 10.25 -15.67 22.15
C SER A 312 10.34 -16.08 20.68
N ASP A 313 9.26 -16.64 20.14
CA ASP A 313 9.19 -17.13 18.77
C ASP A 313 8.74 -16.03 17.80
N ALA A 314 8.39 -14.85 18.31
CA ALA A 314 8.00 -13.73 17.48
C ALA A 314 9.20 -13.21 16.67
N ARG A 315 8.98 -12.94 15.38
CA ARG A 315 10.03 -12.63 14.40
C ARG A 315 11.02 -11.55 14.84
N PHE A 316 10.53 -10.50 15.49
CA PHE A 316 11.36 -9.36 15.90
C PHE A 316 11.78 -9.41 17.38
N ALA A 317 11.48 -10.51 18.10
CA ALA A 317 11.74 -10.62 19.54
C ALA A 317 13.22 -10.44 19.89
N SER A 318 14.13 -10.92 19.03
CA SER A 318 15.59 -10.81 19.21
C SER A 318 16.10 -9.38 19.28
N PHE A 319 15.37 -8.41 18.73
CA PHE A 319 15.77 -6.99 18.79
C PHE A 319 15.46 -6.33 20.14
N PHE A 320 14.57 -6.90 20.97
CA PHE A 320 14.17 -6.32 22.25
C PHE A 320 15.18 -6.64 23.35
N THR A 321 16.36 -6.01 23.27
CA THR A 321 17.44 -6.13 24.28
C THR A 321 17.73 -4.77 24.90
N GLU A 322 18.19 -4.75 26.16
CA GLU A 322 18.54 -3.49 26.84
C GLU A 322 19.63 -2.72 26.09
N ALA A 323 20.57 -3.43 25.44
CA ALA A 323 21.60 -2.82 24.60
C ALA A 323 20.99 -2.06 23.42
N ASN A 324 20.11 -2.70 22.65
CA ASN A 324 19.44 -2.07 21.51
C ASN A 324 18.56 -0.89 21.95
N ARG A 325 17.88 -1.02 23.09
CA ARG A 325 17.12 0.07 23.69
C ARG A 325 17.99 1.30 23.95
N GLY A 326 19.18 1.08 24.52
CA GLY A 326 20.16 2.13 24.80
C GLY A 326 20.61 2.86 23.53
N LEU A 327 20.90 2.13 22.45
CA LEU A 327 21.27 2.70 21.16
C LEU A 327 20.16 3.56 20.54
N LEU A 328 18.90 3.15 20.73
CA LEU A 328 17.75 3.83 20.14
C LEU A 328 17.19 4.96 21.02
N GLN A 329 17.61 5.05 22.28
CA GLN A 329 17.07 6.02 23.24
C GLN A 329 17.38 7.46 22.81
N GLY A 330 16.35 8.30 22.75
CA GLY A 330 16.52 9.72 22.41
C GLY A 330 16.71 10.02 20.92
N LEU A 331 16.64 9.02 20.03
CA LEU A 331 16.70 9.28 18.58
C LEU A 331 15.53 10.15 18.14
N ARG A 332 15.86 11.20 17.39
CA ARG A 332 14.86 12.04 16.73
C ARG A 332 14.50 11.41 15.37
N VAL A 333 13.33 10.78 15.32
CA VAL A 333 12.85 10.06 14.13
C VAL A 333 11.71 10.83 13.47
N GLY A 334 11.69 10.87 12.14
CA GLY A 334 10.61 11.46 11.35
C GLY A 334 10.26 10.64 10.10
N LEU A 335 9.02 10.80 9.64
CA LEU A 335 8.54 10.31 8.34
C LEU A 335 8.17 11.49 7.46
N VAL A 336 8.89 11.63 6.36
CA VAL A 336 8.65 12.64 5.34
C VAL A 336 7.66 12.08 4.32
N VAL A 337 6.54 12.79 4.12
CA VAL A 337 5.49 12.40 3.17
C VAL A 337 5.14 13.64 2.33
N PRO A 338 5.66 13.74 1.08
CA PRO A 338 5.39 14.90 0.21
C PRO A 338 3.89 15.10 -0.07
N GLN A 339 3.16 14.00 -0.29
CA GLN A 339 1.75 14.02 -0.66
C GLN A 339 0.84 14.43 0.52
N GLN A 340 0.01 15.46 0.33
CA GLN A 340 -0.82 16.04 1.40
C GLN A 340 -1.90 15.10 1.93
N SER A 341 -2.69 14.46 1.07
CA SER A 341 -3.79 13.58 1.51
C SER A 341 -3.26 12.38 2.31
N LEU A 342 -2.28 11.67 1.77
CA LEU A 342 -1.61 10.57 2.45
C LEU A 342 -1.00 11.01 3.79
N ARG A 343 -0.32 12.16 3.82
CA ARG A 343 0.24 12.71 5.06
C ARG A 343 -0.83 12.95 6.12
N SER A 344 -1.99 13.50 5.75
CA SER A 344 -3.12 13.69 6.67
C SER A 344 -3.64 12.35 7.22
N SER A 345 -3.80 11.35 6.36
CA SER A 345 -4.22 10.00 6.77
C SER A 345 -3.24 9.35 7.73
N ILE A 346 -1.94 9.43 7.46
CA ILE A 346 -0.89 8.90 8.34
C ILE A 346 -0.88 9.66 9.68
N LYS A 347 -1.04 10.99 9.69
CA LYS A 347 -1.18 11.77 10.93
C LYS A 347 -2.37 11.30 11.77
N ALA A 348 -3.49 10.94 11.13
CA ALA A 348 -4.65 10.41 11.83
C ALA A 348 -4.38 9.03 12.45
N VAL A 349 -3.63 8.15 11.77
CA VAL A 349 -3.15 6.88 12.32
C VAL A 349 -2.23 7.13 13.51
N PHE A 350 -1.22 7.99 13.35
CA PHE A 350 -0.21 8.28 14.39
C PHE A 350 -0.85 8.84 15.66
N LYS A 351 -1.88 9.67 15.53
CA LYS A 351 -2.64 10.20 16.67
C LYS A 351 -3.27 9.10 17.54
N LYS A 352 -3.60 7.94 16.96
CA LYS A 352 -4.29 6.84 17.64
C LYS A 352 -3.37 5.68 18.02
N THR A 353 -2.16 5.66 17.50
CA THR A 353 -1.17 4.60 17.77
C THR A 353 -0.30 4.97 18.97
N PRO A 354 -0.23 4.13 20.02
CA PRO A 354 0.65 4.37 21.16
C PRO A 354 2.12 4.57 20.74
N GLY A 355 2.77 5.57 21.33
CA GLY A 355 4.18 5.91 21.07
C GLY A 355 4.43 6.74 19.82
N LEU A 356 3.50 6.79 18.86
CA LEU A 356 3.61 7.64 17.68
C LEU A 356 2.95 9.00 17.92
N HIS A 357 3.45 10.04 17.24
CA HIS A 357 2.89 11.39 17.34
C HIS A 357 2.73 12.04 15.96
N PRO A 358 1.63 12.77 15.68
CA PRO A 358 1.42 13.40 14.37
C PRO A 358 2.53 14.35 13.90
N SER A 359 3.30 14.94 14.82
CA SER A 359 4.44 15.81 14.48
C SER A 359 5.63 15.04 13.90
N MET A 360 5.68 13.71 14.05
CA MET A 360 6.70 12.87 13.41
C MET A 360 6.48 12.80 11.89
N VAL A 361 5.27 13.08 11.41
CA VAL A 361 4.93 13.05 9.99
C VAL A 361 5.07 14.47 9.40
N MET A 362 5.97 14.64 8.45
CA MET A 362 6.45 15.95 8.02
C MET A 362 6.43 16.12 6.50
N THR A 363 6.45 17.35 6.04
CA THR A 363 6.77 17.75 4.67
C THR A 363 8.28 17.90 4.50
N PRO A 364 8.80 17.83 3.25
CA PRO A 364 10.20 18.15 3.00
C PRO A 364 10.60 19.57 3.41
N PHE A 365 9.66 20.53 3.31
CA PHE A 365 9.87 21.91 3.78
C PHE A 365 10.03 21.98 5.29
N GLU A 366 9.17 21.29 6.06
CA GLU A 366 9.29 21.22 7.52
C GLU A 366 10.62 20.59 7.95
N VAL A 367 11.18 19.63 7.20
CA VAL A 367 12.52 19.08 7.45
C VAL A 367 13.60 20.14 7.20
N GLY A 368 13.54 20.84 6.07
CA GLY A 368 14.49 21.90 5.73
C GLY A 368 14.50 23.05 6.74
N GLU A 369 13.33 23.40 7.28
CA GLU A 369 13.14 24.45 8.30
C GLU A 369 13.42 23.98 9.73
N ALA A 370 13.51 22.68 9.98
CA ALA A 370 13.65 22.15 11.33
C ALA A 370 14.98 22.55 11.98
N ASP A 371 14.92 22.97 13.24
CA ASP A 371 16.12 23.18 14.06
C ASP A 371 16.80 21.85 14.38
N GLY A 372 18.13 21.83 14.33
CA GLY A 372 18.94 20.64 14.61
C GLY A 372 18.87 19.55 13.53
N MET A 373 19.52 18.42 13.84
CA MET A 373 19.57 17.24 12.97
C MET A 373 18.54 16.19 13.39
N PHE A 374 18.08 15.40 12.44
CA PHE A 374 17.35 14.16 12.71
C PHE A 374 18.33 13.00 12.82
N SER A 375 18.05 12.08 13.74
CA SER A 375 18.81 10.84 13.82
C SER A 375 18.45 9.93 12.65
N LEU A 376 17.15 9.77 12.38
CA LEU A 376 16.63 8.93 11.32
C LEU A 376 15.45 9.61 10.60
N LEU A 377 15.51 9.68 9.28
CA LEU A 377 14.38 10.07 8.43
C LEU A 377 13.97 8.92 7.52
N LEU A 378 12.71 8.52 7.60
CA LEU A 378 12.06 7.72 6.59
C LEU A 378 11.42 8.67 5.58
N VAL A 379 11.55 8.41 4.29
CA VAL A 379 11.00 9.25 3.23
C VAL A 379 10.12 8.39 2.35
N ASP A 380 8.81 8.55 2.51
CA ASP A 380 7.85 7.88 1.65
C ASP A 380 7.67 8.64 0.33
N GLU A 381 7.31 7.93 -0.73
CA GLU A 381 7.11 8.50 -2.06
C GLU A 381 8.32 9.36 -2.50
N THR A 382 9.56 8.85 -2.32
CA THR A 382 10.81 9.62 -2.51
C THR A 382 10.92 10.29 -3.88
N HIS A 383 10.38 9.64 -4.92
CA HIS A 383 10.33 10.19 -6.29
C HIS A 383 9.55 11.51 -6.37
N ARG A 384 8.63 11.79 -5.43
CA ARG A 384 7.81 13.01 -5.34
C ARG A 384 8.51 14.16 -4.59
N LEU A 385 9.72 13.95 -4.08
CA LEU A 385 10.55 15.06 -3.64
C LEU A 385 10.81 15.99 -4.83
N SER A 386 10.82 17.29 -4.59
CA SER A 386 10.94 18.24 -5.69
C SER A 386 12.37 18.69 -5.93
N GLN A 387 12.73 18.79 -7.20
CA GLN A 387 13.83 19.64 -7.64
C GLN A 387 13.41 21.12 -7.66
N ARG A 388 14.35 22.01 -7.97
CA ARG A 388 14.05 23.43 -8.18
C ARG A 388 13.07 23.59 -9.35
N ALA A 389 11.83 23.96 -9.04
CA ALA A 389 10.75 24.19 -10.00
C ALA A 389 9.67 25.09 -9.38
N ASN A 390 8.71 25.55 -10.19
CA ASN A 390 7.60 26.38 -9.71
C ASN A 390 6.67 25.58 -8.77
N GLN A 391 6.76 25.88 -7.48
CA GLN A 391 6.01 25.23 -6.42
C GLN A 391 4.50 25.56 -6.50
N PRO A 392 3.64 24.83 -5.78
CA PRO A 392 2.19 25.08 -5.77
C PRO A 392 1.78 26.48 -5.32
N SER A 393 2.65 27.21 -4.62
CA SER A 393 2.43 28.59 -4.21
C SER A 393 3.72 29.42 -4.24
N GLY A 394 3.57 30.74 -4.43
CA GLY A 394 4.71 31.68 -4.39
C GLY A 394 5.46 31.67 -3.05
N VAL A 395 4.75 31.41 -1.95
CA VAL A 395 5.36 31.26 -0.62
C VAL A 395 6.31 30.06 -0.59
N LEU A 396 5.93 28.93 -1.19
CA LEU A 396 6.79 27.75 -1.25
C LEU A 396 8.00 27.96 -2.16
N ASN A 397 7.88 28.75 -3.23
CA ASN A 397 9.03 29.16 -4.05
C ASN A 397 10.06 29.94 -3.22
N ALA A 398 9.59 30.94 -2.45
CA ALA A 398 10.45 31.72 -1.56
C ALA A 398 11.08 30.85 -0.47
N LYS A 399 10.30 29.95 0.14
CA LYS A 399 10.81 29.01 1.15
C LYS A 399 11.88 28.08 0.59
N PHE A 400 11.70 27.57 -0.63
CA PHE A 400 12.72 26.70 -1.24
C PHE A 400 14.06 27.41 -1.33
N SER A 401 14.04 28.64 -1.85
CA SER A 401 15.23 29.49 -1.95
C SER A 401 15.83 29.82 -0.57
N ALA A 402 15.00 30.14 0.43
CA ALA A 402 15.47 30.43 1.78
C ALA A 402 16.13 29.24 2.47
N ILE A 403 15.53 28.04 2.38
CA ILE A 403 16.06 26.80 2.95
C ILE A 403 17.38 26.44 2.28
N THR A 404 17.45 26.47 0.94
CA THR A 404 18.69 26.19 0.22
C THR A 404 19.82 27.14 0.64
N ARG A 405 19.55 28.45 0.77
CA ARG A 405 20.54 29.41 1.29
C ARG A 405 20.98 29.08 2.72
N ALA A 406 20.04 28.74 3.59
CA ALA A 406 20.34 28.43 4.99
C ALA A 406 21.20 27.16 5.13
N LEU A 407 20.99 26.16 4.27
CA LEU A 407 21.72 24.88 4.32
C LEU A 407 23.08 24.91 3.62
N TYR A 408 23.22 25.68 2.53
CA TYR A 408 24.39 25.60 1.65
C TYR A 408 25.12 26.94 1.45
N GLY A 409 24.71 28.00 2.15
CA GLY A 409 25.33 29.34 2.05
C GLY A 409 24.97 30.12 0.79
N GLY A 410 24.18 29.54 -0.12
CA GLY A 410 23.76 30.17 -1.38
C GLY A 410 22.52 29.51 -1.95
N ASP A 411 21.86 30.17 -2.90
CA ASP A 411 20.65 29.65 -3.56
C ASP A 411 21.03 28.82 -4.79
N ASP A 412 21.68 27.69 -4.57
CA ASP A 412 22.08 26.76 -5.64
C ASP A 412 20.85 26.04 -6.22
N PHE A 413 20.58 26.28 -7.50
CA PHE A 413 19.42 25.73 -8.20
C PHE A 413 19.57 24.22 -8.47
N GLY A 414 20.78 23.68 -8.39
CA GLY A 414 21.04 22.24 -8.47
C GLY A 414 20.59 21.48 -7.22
N LYS A 415 20.36 22.16 -6.08
CA LYS A 415 19.93 21.51 -4.84
C LYS A 415 18.45 21.17 -4.87
N THR A 416 18.17 19.95 -4.44
CA THR A 416 16.84 19.34 -4.39
C THR A 416 16.39 19.13 -2.94
N GLN A 417 15.13 18.74 -2.75
CA GLN A 417 14.65 18.31 -1.43
C GLN A 417 15.33 17.03 -0.93
N LEU A 418 15.88 16.19 -1.83
CA LEU A 418 16.68 15.03 -1.44
C LEU A 418 17.97 15.48 -0.73
N ASP A 419 18.62 16.52 -1.25
CA ASP A 419 19.82 17.10 -0.63
C ASP A 419 19.49 17.65 0.76
N TRP A 420 18.36 18.34 0.91
CA TRP A 420 17.95 18.88 2.21
C TRP A 420 17.81 17.77 3.25
N ILE A 421 17.16 16.66 2.88
CA ILE A 421 16.97 15.51 3.75
C ILE A 421 18.31 14.91 4.14
N ARG A 422 19.23 14.69 3.19
CA ARG A 422 20.59 14.20 3.44
C ARG A 422 21.35 15.14 4.38
N THR A 423 21.25 16.45 4.19
CA THR A 423 21.91 17.45 5.06
C THR A 423 21.30 17.54 6.45
N LYS A 424 20.01 17.21 6.62
CA LYS A 424 19.28 17.33 7.89
C LYS A 424 19.18 16.03 8.68
N SER A 425 19.83 14.95 8.25
CA SER A 425 19.74 13.66 8.94
C SER A 425 21.03 12.86 8.90
N ARG A 426 21.20 11.94 9.86
CA ARG A 426 22.32 10.97 9.87
C ARG A 426 21.98 9.68 9.14
N HIS A 427 20.82 9.11 9.43
CA HIS A 427 20.32 7.92 8.75
C HIS A 427 19.10 8.27 7.90
N GLN A 428 19.04 7.72 6.68
CA GLN A 428 17.91 7.89 5.77
C GLN A 428 17.41 6.55 5.25
N ILE A 429 16.09 6.41 5.17
CA ILE A 429 15.44 5.28 4.50
C ILE A 429 14.50 5.85 3.44
N PHE A 430 14.88 5.72 2.17
CA PHE A 430 14.12 6.20 1.03
C PHE A 430 13.23 5.09 0.49
N LEU A 431 11.90 5.30 0.52
CA LEU A 431 10.95 4.41 -0.13
C LEU A 431 10.65 4.93 -1.55
N LEU A 432 10.98 4.12 -2.55
CA LEU A 432 11.01 4.51 -3.95
C LEU A 432 10.09 3.66 -4.82
N ASP A 433 9.40 4.36 -5.72
CA ASP A 433 8.68 3.81 -6.85
C ASP A 433 9.06 4.62 -8.09
N ALA A 434 10.10 4.19 -8.81
CA ALA A 434 10.63 4.97 -9.93
C ALA A 434 9.60 5.13 -11.08
N ALA A 435 8.63 4.21 -11.17
CA ALA A 435 7.60 4.21 -12.21
C ALA A 435 6.43 5.17 -11.95
N GLN A 436 6.43 5.90 -10.82
CA GLN A 436 5.39 6.85 -10.45
C GLN A 436 5.84 8.32 -10.49
N SER A 437 6.94 8.63 -11.17
CA SER A 437 7.37 10.00 -11.41
C SER A 437 6.52 10.64 -12.51
N VAL A 438 5.45 11.32 -12.11
CA VAL A 438 4.38 11.78 -13.01
C VAL A 438 4.41 13.29 -13.30
N ARG A 439 5.36 14.06 -12.75
CA ARG A 439 5.43 15.52 -12.96
C ARG A 439 6.84 16.05 -13.21
N PRO A 440 6.98 17.12 -14.02
CA PRO A 440 8.22 17.90 -14.16
C PRO A 440 8.96 18.28 -12.88
N ALA A 441 8.22 18.66 -11.84
CA ALA A 441 8.81 19.15 -10.58
C ALA A 441 9.38 18.04 -9.69
N ASP A 442 9.06 16.78 -9.96
CA ASP A 442 9.56 15.61 -9.23
C ASP A 442 11.08 15.46 -9.40
N LEU A 443 11.71 14.55 -8.64
CA LEU A 443 13.13 14.27 -8.80
C LEU A 443 13.42 13.72 -10.21
N PRO A 444 14.53 14.16 -10.85
CA PRO A 444 14.97 13.60 -12.12
C PRO A 444 15.27 12.10 -12.00
N SER A 445 15.03 11.36 -13.09
CA SER A 445 15.28 9.92 -13.15
C SER A 445 16.75 9.56 -12.92
N GLU A 446 17.67 10.44 -13.31
CA GLU A 446 19.11 10.27 -13.11
C GLU A 446 19.44 10.28 -11.61
N VAL A 447 18.92 11.27 -10.87
CA VAL A 447 19.10 11.39 -9.42
C VAL A 447 18.56 10.17 -8.67
N LEU A 448 17.40 9.66 -9.10
CA LEU A 448 16.80 8.46 -8.52
C LEU A 448 17.62 7.20 -8.83
N SER A 449 18.16 7.11 -10.05
CA SER A 449 19.00 5.99 -10.48
C SER A 449 20.32 5.95 -9.72
N ASP A 450 20.96 7.11 -9.52
CA ASP A 450 22.18 7.25 -8.74
C ASP A 450 21.94 6.87 -7.28
N LEU A 451 20.85 7.35 -6.67
CA LEU A 451 20.45 6.99 -5.31
C LEU A 451 20.30 5.46 -5.14
N VAL A 452 19.70 4.78 -6.11
CA VAL A 452 19.55 3.31 -6.10
C VAL A 452 20.90 2.63 -6.31
N ALA A 453 21.74 3.13 -7.21
CA ALA A 453 23.06 2.58 -7.50
C ALA A 453 23.98 2.65 -6.26
N ASP A 454 24.01 3.79 -5.58
CA ASP A 454 24.75 4.01 -4.34
C ASP A 454 24.29 3.01 -3.26
N ALA A 455 22.97 2.91 -3.03
CA ALA A 455 22.42 1.99 -2.05
C ALA A 455 22.75 0.52 -2.37
N ARG A 456 22.76 0.13 -3.65
CA ARG A 456 23.18 -1.23 -4.07
C ARG A 456 24.67 -1.45 -3.80
N ALA A 457 25.52 -0.49 -4.12
CA ALA A 457 26.97 -0.57 -3.87
C ALA A 457 27.27 -0.76 -2.36
N SER A 458 26.50 -0.09 -1.49
CA SER A 458 26.61 -0.22 -0.04
C SER A 458 25.86 -1.43 0.56
N ARG A 459 25.22 -2.29 -0.26
CA ARG A 459 24.34 -3.39 0.20
C ARG A 459 23.22 -2.92 1.14
N ARG A 460 22.68 -1.73 0.87
CA ARG A 460 21.57 -1.08 1.57
C ARG A 460 20.36 -0.85 0.65
N HIS A 461 20.24 -1.66 -0.40
CA HIS A 461 19.10 -1.68 -1.32
C HIS A 461 18.23 -2.91 -1.04
N PHE A 462 16.94 -2.67 -0.80
CA PHE A 462 15.96 -3.69 -0.47
C PHE A 462 14.81 -3.63 -1.48
N GLN A 463 14.49 -4.75 -2.11
CA GLN A 463 13.44 -4.83 -3.12
C GLN A 463 12.20 -5.53 -2.56
N LEU A 464 11.07 -4.82 -2.53
CA LEU A 464 9.76 -5.41 -2.27
C LEU A 464 9.15 -5.90 -3.58
N GLN A 465 8.80 -7.18 -3.62
CA GLN A 465 8.31 -7.87 -4.81
C GLN A 465 6.84 -8.29 -4.66
N THR A 466 6.38 -8.57 -3.45
CA THR A 466 5.02 -9.08 -3.23
C THR A 466 3.99 -7.98 -3.47
N GLN A 467 3.20 -8.13 -4.53
CA GLN A 467 2.08 -7.23 -4.84
C GLN A 467 0.88 -7.57 -3.94
N MET A 468 0.38 -6.58 -3.19
CA MET A 468 -0.77 -6.75 -2.30
C MET A 468 -2.02 -5.98 -2.76
N ARG A 469 -1.84 -4.91 -3.55
CA ARG A 469 -2.96 -4.02 -3.90
C ARG A 469 -3.92 -4.69 -4.87
N VAL A 470 -3.40 -5.28 -5.94
CA VAL A 470 -4.21 -5.85 -7.03
C VAL A 470 -4.33 -7.36 -6.82
N ARG A 471 -5.54 -7.90 -6.69
CA ARG A 471 -5.76 -9.35 -6.48
C ARG A 471 -5.25 -10.22 -7.63
N ALA A 472 -5.20 -9.69 -8.86
CA ALA A 472 -4.54 -10.36 -9.99
C ALA A 472 -3.01 -10.49 -9.86
N GLY A 473 -2.41 -9.91 -8.81
CA GLY A 473 -0.97 -9.91 -8.61
C GLY A 473 -0.22 -9.11 -9.67
N SER A 474 1.01 -9.54 -9.99
CA SER A 474 1.89 -8.86 -10.92
C SER A 474 1.51 -9.04 -12.39
N ASP A 475 0.68 -10.04 -12.73
CA ASP A 475 0.26 -10.31 -14.11
C ASP A 475 -0.55 -9.17 -14.71
N PHE A 476 -1.53 -8.64 -13.97
CA PHE A 476 -2.34 -7.51 -14.41
C PHE A 476 -1.52 -6.21 -14.49
N VAL A 477 -0.64 -5.95 -13.52
CA VAL A 477 0.25 -4.78 -13.57
C VAL A 477 1.18 -4.85 -14.79
N SER A 478 1.69 -6.04 -15.11
CA SER A 478 2.52 -6.26 -16.29
C SER A 478 1.73 -6.09 -17.59
N TYR A 479 0.47 -6.52 -17.61
CA TYR A 479 -0.44 -6.28 -18.74
C TYR A 479 -0.72 -4.79 -18.96
N VAL A 480 -1.04 -4.05 -17.90
CA VAL A 480 -1.24 -2.58 -17.96
C VAL A 480 0.01 -1.86 -18.45
N ARG A 481 1.19 -2.22 -17.94
CA ARG A 481 2.46 -1.66 -18.40
C ARG A 481 2.73 -1.94 -19.88
N TRP A 482 2.31 -3.11 -20.36
CA TRP A 482 2.48 -3.50 -21.75
C TRP A 482 1.52 -2.74 -22.69
N ILE A 483 0.23 -2.65 -22.39
CA ILE A 483 -0.73 -1.92 -23.24
C ILE A 483 -0.43 -0.41 -23.28
N LEU A 484 0.20 0.12 -22.23
CA LEU A 484 0.62 1.52 -22.14
C LEU A 484 2.09 1.75 -22.54
N ASP A 485 2.79 0.74 -23.06
CA ASP A 485 4.16 0.89 -23.55
C ASP A 485 4.16 1.77 -24.81
N PRO A 486 4.86 2.92 -24.82
CA PRO A 486 4.98 3.77 -26.01
C PRO A 486 5.60 3.08 -27.22
N ARG A 487 6.42 2.06 -27.00
CA ARG A 487 7.18 1.34 -28.03
C ARG A 487 7.11 -0.18 -27.78
N PRO A 488 5.95 -0.80 -28.02
CA PRO A 488 5.78 -2.22 -27.72
C PRO A 488 6.73 -3.05 -28.58
N LEU A 489 7.74 -3.66 -27.97
CA LEU A 489 8.74 -4.50 -28.65
C LEU A 489 8.17 -5.83 -29.16
N SER A 490 6.92 -6.17 -28.81
CA SER A 490 6.27 -7.43 -29.18
C SER A 490 4.75 -7.29 -29.32
N LEU A 491 4.20 -7.87 -30.41
CA LEU A 491 2.77 -7.89 -30.75
C LEU A 491 2.31 -9.32 -31.10
N PRO A 492 1.13 -9.79 -30.66
CA PRO A 492 0.45 -9.52 -29.38
C PRO A 492 0.51 -10.71 -28.40
N ARG A 493 0.53 -10.43 -27.10
CA ARG A 493 0.12 -11.41 -26.08
C ARG A 493 -1.39 -11.35 -25.92
N VAL A 494 -2.05 -12.50 -25.97
CA VAL A 494 -3.50 -12.62 -25.75
C VAL A 494 -3.85 -12.15 -24.34
N ARG A 495 -5.02 -11.50 -24.19
CA ARG A 495 -5.61 -11.15 -22.89
C ARG A 495 -5.53 -12.36 -21.97
N ARG A 496 -4.85 -12.19 -20.83
CA ARG A 496 -4.71 -13.25 -19.84
C ARG A 496 -5.97 -13.31 -18.98
N ASP A 497 -6.33 -14.52 -18.58
CA ASP A 497 -7.17 -14.72 -17.41
C ASP A 497 -6.38 -14.24 -16.18
N PHE A 498 -7.03 -13.42 -15.35
CA PHE A 498 -6.45 -12.86 -14.13
C PHE A 498 -7.02 -13.52 -12.87
N GLY A 499 -7.63 -14.70 -13.01
CA GLY A 499 -8.25 -15.46 -11.92
C GLY A 499 -9.46 -14.70 -11.37
N ASP A 500 -9.47 -14.49 -10.05
CA ASP A 500 -10.59 -13.82 -9.36
C ASP A 500 -10.65 -12.30 -9.56
N TYR A 501 -9.77 -11.73 -10.40
CA TYR A 501 -9.75 -10.29 -10.66
C TYR A 501 -10.68 -9.91 -11.80
N ASP A 502 -11.62 -9.02 -11.52
CA ASP A 502 -12.67 -8.61 -12.45
C ASP A 502 -12.18 -7.48 -13.36
N PHE A 503 -11.53 -7.84 -14.48
CA PHE A 503 -11.15 -6.90 -15.53
C PHE A 503 -12.22 -6.86 -16.63
N ARG A 504 -12.76 -5.67 -16.94
CA ARG A 504 -13.81 -5.48 -17.96
C ARG A 504 -13.50 -4.31 -18.88
N THR A 505 -13.96 -4.42 -20.13
CA THR A 505 -13.89 -3.36 -21.13
C THR A 505 -15.31 -2.96 -21.53
N PHE A 506 -15.53 -1.66 -21.72
CA PHE A 506 -16.84 -1.10 -22.04
C PHE A 506 -16.76 -0.19 -23.26
N ASP A 507 -17.72 -0.27 -24.17
CA ASP A 507 -17.82 0.66 -25.30
C ASP A 507 -18.75 1.87 -24.99
N SER A 508 -19.22 1.98 -23.74
CA SER A 508 -20.12 3.04 -23.29
C SER A 508 -19.84 3.46 -21.85
N VAL A 509 -19.62 4.77 -21.65
CA VAL A 509 -19.40 5.37 -20.33
C VAL A 509 -20.60 5.16 -19.41
N ALA A 510 -21.83 5.25 -19.94
CA ALA A 510 -23.04 5.04 -19.17
C ALA A 510 -23.07 3.63 -18.54
N ARG A 511 -22.79 2.59 -19.35
CA ARG A 511 -22.75 1.20 -18.84
C ARG A 511 -21.63 0.97 -17.84
N MET A 512 -20.45 1.54 -18.10
CA MET A 512 -19.33 1.46 -17.14
C MET A 512 -19.69 2.14 -15.81
N ARG A 513 -20.36 3.29 -15.86
CA ARG A 513 -20.81 4.00 -14.66
C ARG A 513 -21.80 3.18 -13.86
N ASP A 514 -22.80 2.61 -14.52
CA ASP A 514 -23.83 1.80 -13.86
C ASP A 514 -23.21 0.56 -13.19
N GLU A 515 -22.23 -0.09 -13.82
CA GLU A 515 -21.44 -1.17 -13.20
C GLU A 515 -20.69 -0.67 -11.95
N ILE A 516 -20.00 0.47 -12.04
CA ILE A 516 -19.27 1.03 -10.89
C ILE A 516 -20.21 1.36 -9.73
N PHE A 517 -21.42 1.85 -10.01
CA PHE A 517 -22.43 2.13 -8.98
C PHE A 517 -22.89 0.84 -8.30
N GLN A 518 -23.10 -0.22 -9.08
CA GLN A 518 -23.42 -1.53 -8.53
C GLN A 518 -22.29 -2.06 -7.63
N ARG A 519 -21.03 -1.96 -8.06
CA ARG A 519 -19.88 -2.37 -7.24
C ARG A 519 -19.72 -1.54 -5.97
N ASP A 520 -20.00 -0.24 -6.02
CA ASP A 520 -19.98 0.59 -4.81
C ASP A 520 -21.07 0.14 -3.82
N ALA A 521 -22.26 -0.21 -4.30
CA ALA A 521 -23.33 -0.74 -3.46
C ALA A 521 -22.98 -2.09 -2.81
N GLU A 522 -22.22 -2.94 -3.51
CA GLU A 522 -21.80 -4.26 -3.01
C GLU A 522 -20.67 -4.18 -1.97
N VAL A 523 -19.63 -3.38 -2.23
CA VAL A 523 -18.37 -3.43 -1.46
C VAL A 523 -17.83 -2.06 -1.03
N GLY A 524 -18.45 -0.98 -1.49
CA GLY A 524 -18.00 0.40 -1.31
C GLY A 524 -16.66 0.69 -1.99
N LEU A 525 -16.30 1.98 -2.04
CA LEU A 525 -15.05 2.46 -2.65
C LEU A 525 -14.86 2.02 -4.11
N ALA A 526 -15.93 2.07 -4.91
CA ALA A 526 -15.83 1.99 -6.36
C ALA A 526 -15.93 3.40 -6.96
N ARG A 527 -14.97 3.79 -7.81
CA ARG A 527 -14.91 5.17 -8.35
C ARG A 527 -14.55 5.20 -9.82
N ILE A 528 -15.02 6.24 -10.51
CA ILE A 528 -14.60 6.55 -11.87
C ILE A 528 -13.43 7.54 -11.80
N VAL A 529 -12.41 7.31 -12.62
CA VAL A 529 -11.22 8.15 -12.71
C VAL A 529 -10.81 8.36 -14.17
N ALA A 530 -10.07 9.44 -14.42
CA ALA A 530 -9.58 9.76 -15.76
C ALA A 530 -8.25 10.54 -15.72
N GLY A 531 -7.54 10.52 -16.85
CA GLY A 531 -6.43 11.45 -17.11
C GLY A 531 -6.93 12.88 -17.35
N TYR A 532 -6.04 13.87 -17.35
CA TYR A 532 -6.41 15.29 -17.48
C TYR A 532 -6.76 15.69 -18.92
N ALA A 533 -7.65 14.94 -19.58
CA ALA A 533 -8.02 15.09 -20.98
C ALA A 533 -9.11 16.15 -21.26
N TRP A 534 -9.70 16.75 -20.22
CA TRP A 534 -10.80 17.71 -20.34
C TRP A 534 -10.56 18.98 -19.52
N GLU A 535 -11.12 20.09 -20.00
CA GLU A 535 -11.14 21.35 -19.26
C GLU A 535 -12.01 21.23 -17.99
N TRP A 536 -11.55 21.83 -16.90
CA TRP A 536 -12.24 21.82 -15.61
C TRP A 536 -13.16 23.03 -15.44
N ARG A 537 -14.28 23.02 -16.17
CA ARG A 537 -15.31 24.06 -16.18
C ARG A 537 -16.01 24.19 -14.83
N SER A 538 -16.31 23.05 -14.20
CA SER A 538 -17.04 22.96 -12.92
C SER A 538 -16.31 23.63 -11.75
N LYS A 539 -15.00 23.85 -11.90
CA LYS A 539 -14.16 24.56 -10.93
C LYS A 539 -14.58 26.03 -10.76
N ARG A 540 -15.11 26.66 -11.82
CA ARG A 540 -15.58 28.05 -11.80
C ARG A 540 -17.10 28.13 -11.69
N ASP A 541 -17.80 27.21 -12.33
CA ASP A 541 -19.26 27.10 -12.30
C ASP A 541 -19.67 25.70 -11.88
N ARG A 542 -20.11 25.54 -10.62
CA ARG A 542 -20.47 24.22 -10.06
C ARG A 542 -21.62 23.51 -10.77
N THR A 543 -22.38 24.21 -11.60
CA THR A 543 -23.49 23.65 -12.39
C THR A 543 -23.04 23.09 -13.74
N ALA A 544 -21.85 23.46 -14.20
CA ALA A 544 -21.31 23.00 -15.47
C ALA A 544 -20.84 21.54 -15.41
N PHE A 545 -20.92 20.87 -16.55
CA PHE A 545 -20.30 19.56 -16.80
C PHE A 545 -18.93 19.74 -17.46
N ASP A 546 -18.01 18.83 -17.14
CA ASP A 546 -16.62 18.90 -17.58
C ASP A 546 -16.32 17.92 -18.71
N ILE A 547 -16.83 16.70 -18.59
CA ILE A 547 -16.53 15.57 -19.46
C ILE A 547 -17.83 15.19 -20.17
N MET A 548 -17.79 15.22 -21.50
CA MET A 548 -18.91 14.92 -22.38
C MET A 548 -18.50 13.77 -23.29
N ILE A 549 -19.12 12.60 -23.13
CA ILE A 549 -18.84 11.40 -23.94
C ILE A 549 -20.18 10.79 -24.36
N GLY A 550 -20.51 10.92 -25.65
CA GLY A 550 -21.86 10.69 -26.14
C GLY A 550 -22.88 11.54 -25.37
N ASP A 551 -23.96 10.93 -24.92
CA ASP A 551 -24.98 11.59 -24.10
C ASP A 551 -24.63 11.66 -22.60
N THR A 552 -23.49 11.10 -22.19
CA THR A 552 -23.11 11.05 -20.77
C THR A 552 -22.34 12.30 -20.39
N GLN A 553 -22.87 13.00 -19.38
CA GLN A 553 -22.27 14.20 -18.81
C GLN A 553 -21.69 13.88 -17.43
N LEU A 554 -20.42 14.18 -17.22
CA LEU A 554 -19.72 13.93 -15.96
C LEU A 554 -19.01 15.20 -15.48
N ARG A 555 -18.80 15.28 -14.16
CA ARG A 555 -18.05 16.36 -13.50
C ARG A 555 -16.78 15.80 -12.89
N TRP A 556 -15.72 16.58 -12.97
CA TRP A 556 -14.52 16.38 -12.16
C TRP A 556 -14.83 16.50 -10.67
N ASN A 557 -13.95 15.92 -9.85
CA ASN A 557 -14.00 15.99 -8.40
C ASN A 557 -14.25 17.41 -7.87
N SER A 558 -15.19 17.58 -6.94
CA SER A 558 -15.52 18.89 -6.36
C SER A 558 -14.50 19.38 -5.33
N THR A 559 -13.75 18.48 -4.71
CA THR A 559 -12.75 18.79 -3.68
C THR A 559 -11.37 18.25 -4.05
N PRO A 560 -10.28 18.99 -3.80
CA PRO A 560 -8.92 18.53 -4.10
C PRO A 560 -8.35 17.56 -3.05
N THR A 561 -8.99 17.46 -1.88
CA THR A 561 -8.53 16.68 -0.73
C THR A 561 -9.66 15.83 -0.21
N ASP A 562 -9.36 14.57 0.12
CA ASP A 562 -10.31 13.59 0.67
C ASP A 562 -11.58 13.41 -0.18
N TRP A 563 -11.45 13.59 -1.50
CA TRP A 563 -12.56 13.43 -2.44
C TRP A 563 -13.16 12.02 -2.40
N ILE A 564 -12.35 10.97 -2.24
CA ILE A 564 -12.84 9.59 -2.29
C ILE A 564 -13.90 9.32 -1.21
N SER A 565 -13.78 10.00 -0.07
CA SER A 565 -14.69 9.91 1.07
C SER A 565 -15.88 10.86 0.99
N SER A 566 -15.96 11.73 -0.03
CA SER A 566 -17.07 12.68 -0.16
C SER A 566 -18.36 12.01 -0.63
N SER A 567 -19.51 12.56 -0.24
CA SER A 567 -20.82 11.97 -0.54
C SER A 567 -21.16 11.96 -2.03
N ASN A 568 -20.58 12.87 -2.81
CA ASN A 568 -20.72 12.99 -4.25
C ASN A 568 -19.62 12.27 -5.05
N ALA A 569 -18.65 11.63 -4.38
CA ALA A 569 -17.51 11.03 -5.05
C ALA A 569 -17.89 9.95 -6.07
N LEU A 570 -19.00 9.25 -5.85
CA LEU A 570 -19.49 8.21 -6.75
C LEU A 570 -19.97 8.81 -8.09
N GLU A 571 -20.57 10.00 -8.07
CA GLU A 571 -21.11 10.68 -9.26
C GLU A 571 -20.08 11.56 -9.98
N GLU A 572 -18.89 11.71 -9.42
CA GLU A 572 -17.81 12.53 -9.94
C GLU A 572 -16.66 11.67 -10.51
N VAL A 573 -15.82 12.29 -11.31
CA VAL A 573 -14.62 11.68 -11.87
C VAL A 573 -13.39 12.17 -11.11
N GLY A 574 -12.62 11.25 -10.58
CA GLY A 574 -11.35 11.53 -9.90
C GLY A 574 -10.20 11.67 -10.89
N SER A 575 -9.21 12.46 -10.52
CA SER A 575 -7.94 12.53 -11.26
C SER A 575 -6.84 11.78 -10.52
N ILE A 576 -5.66 11.68 -11.16
CA ILE A 576 -4.46 11.17 -10.49
C ILE A 576 -4.14 11.92 -9.19
N HIS A 577 -4.45 13.22 -9.10
CA HIS A 577 -4.12 14.04 -7.93
C HIS A 577 -5.02 13.73 -6.72
N THR A 578 -6.24 13.23 -6.94
CA THR A 578 -7.19 12.88 -5.88
C THR A 578 -7.20 11.40 -5.53
N VAL A 579 -6.86 10.52 -6.48
CA VAL A 579 -6.87 9.06 -6.26
C VAL A 579 -5.53 8.49 -5.83
N GLN A 580 -4.41 9.17 -6.12
CA GLN A 580 -3.09 8.68 -5.72
C GLN A 580 -3.01 8.51 -4.20
N GLY A 581 -2.40 7.41 -3.76
CA GLY A 581 -2.28 7.07 -2.33
C GLY A 581 -3.48 6.32 -1.75
N TYR A 582 -4.59 6.21 -2.48
CA TYR A 582 -5.74 5.41 -2.07
C TYR A 582 -5.82 4.09 -2.83
N ASP A 583 -6.36 3.07 -2.15
CA ASP A 583 -6.75 1.79 -2.75
C ASP A 583 -8.27 1.76 -2.89
N LEU A 584 -8.77 1.50 -4.10
CA LEU A 584 -10.19 1.39 -4.44
C LEU A 584 -10.57 -0.08 -4.55
N ASN A 585 -11.79 -0.47 -4.19
CA ASN A 585 -12.21 -1.86 -4.42
C ASN A 585 -12.39 -2.13 -5.91
N TYR A 586 -13.02 -1.20 -6.62
CA TYR A 586 -13.19 -1.21 -8.07
C TYR A 586 -12.87 0.17 -8.64
N VAL A 587 -12.34 0.21 -9.86
CA VAL A 587 -12.08 1.46 -10.57
C VAL A 587 -12.60 1.40 -11.99
N GLY A 588 -13.30 2.45 -12.43
CA GLY A 588 -13.65 2.68 -13.82
C GLY A 588 -12.70 3.71 -14.41
N VAL A 589 -11.88 3.35 -15.39
CA VAL A 589 -10.89 4.25 -16.01
C VAL A 589 -11.40 4.73 -17.35
N ILE A 590 -11.50 6.05 -17.50
CA ILE A 590 -11.74 6.71 -18.78
C ILE A 590 -10.39 7.18 -19.31
N ILE A 591 -9.97 6.63 -20.44
CA ILE A 591 -8.83 7.14 -21.20
C ILE A 591 -9.35 8.22 -22.14
N GLY A 592 -8.80 9.44 -22.01
CA GLY A 592 -9.22 10.57 -22.82
C GLY A 592 -8.29 10.84 -24.00
N LEU A 593 -8.60 11.90 -24.74
CA LEU A 593 -7.92 12.25 -25.99
C LEU A 593 -6.48 12.77 -25.81
N ASP A 594 -5.99 12.89 -24.58
CA ASP A 594 -4.60 13.23 -24.26
C ASP A 594 -3.62 12.10 -24.58
N LEU A 595 -4.09 10.85 -24.70
CA LEU A 595 -3.33 9.68 -25.12
C LEU A 595 -4.02 9.00 -26.30
N ARG A 596 -3.30 8.78 -27.41
CA ARG A 596 -3.84 8.19 -28.65
C ARG A 596 -2.95 7.08 -29.17
N PHE A 597 -3.53 6.15 -29.93
CA PHE A 597 -2.79 5.09 -30.61
C PHE A 597 -2.77 5.33 -32.12
N ASP A 598 -1.57 5.42 -32.69
CA ASP A 598 -1.37 5.46 -34.13
C ASP A 598 -1.39 4.02 -34.67
N THR A 599 -2.46 3.66 -35.38
CA THR A 599 -2.68 2.30 -35.90
C THR A 599 -1.71 1.93 -37.02
N VAL A 600 -1.18 2.92 -37.76
CA VAL A 600 -0.22 2.73 -38.85
C VAL A 600 1.17 2.50 -38.28
N ARG A 601 1.64 3.41 -37.42
CA ARG A 601 2.97 3.33 -36.79
C ARG A 601 3.01 2.38 -35.60
N LYS A 602 1.85 1.86 -35.17
CA LYS A 602 1.66 0.95 -34.03
C LYS A 602 2.30 1.47 -32.74
N ARG A 603 2.11 2.75 -32.45
CA ARG A 603 2.71 3.43 -31.30
C ARG A 603 1.73 4.38 -30.62
N LEU A 604 1.90 4.58 -29.32
CA LEU A 604 1.19 5.61 -28.60
C LEU A 604 1.81 6.99 -28.86
N TRP A 605 0.99 8.03 -28.84
CA TRP A 605 1.43 9.43 -28.88
C TRP A 605 0.52 10.32 -28.04
N VAL A 606 0.99 11.51 -27.68
CA VAL A 606 0.26 12.46 -26.83
C VAL A 606 -0.25 13.63 -27.64
N ASP A 607 -1.53 13.94 -27.48
CA ASP A 607 -2.09 15.22 -27.92
C ASP A 607 -1.96 16.26 -26.80
N ARG A 608 -0.93 17.10 -26.90
CA ARG A 608 -0.66 18.17 -25.94
C ARG A 608 -1.80 19.19 -25.82
N LYS A 609 -2.64 19.36 -26.86
CA LYS A 609 -3.80 20.27 -26.82
C LYS A 609 -4.91 19.70 -25.94
N SER A 610 -5.06 18.38 -25.95
CA SER A 610 -6.03 17.66 -25.13
C SER A 610 -5.57 17.42 -23.69
N TYR A 611 -4.30 17.69 -23.33
CA TYR A 611 -3.83 17.57 -21.94
C TYR A 611 -3.95 18.89 -21.15
N PHE A 612 -4.86 18.95 -20.17
CA PHE A 612 -5.23 20.17 -19.44
C PHE A 612 -4.53 20.34 -18.07
N ASP A 613 -3.65 19.44 -17.64
CA ASP A 613 -2.83 19.66 -16.44
C ASP A 613 -1.70 20.66 -16.74
N LYS A 614 -1.96 21.93 -16.40
CA LYS A 614 -0.98 23.01 -16.54
C LYS A 614 0.35 22.74 -15.82
N LYS A 615 0.30 22.08 -14.65
CA LYS A 615 1.51 21.73 -13.88
C LYS A 615 2.17 20.46 -14.40
N GLY A 616 1.40 19.55 -14.97
CA GLY A 616 1.89 18.33 -15.63
C GLY A 616 2.69 18.59 -16.91
N LYS A 617 2.48 19.73 -17.57
CA LYS A 617 3.23 20.15 -18.78
C LYS A 617 4.04 21.43 -18.64
N GLU A 618 4.28 21.90 -17.40
CA GLU A 618 5.02 23.15 -17.13
C GLU A 618 6.52 22.96 -17.43
N ASN A 619 7.08 23.84 -18.27
CA ASN A 619 8.53 23.92 -18.45
C ASN A 619 9.22 24.43 -17.19
N ASN A 620 10.50 24.12 -17.03
CA ASN A 620 11.28 24.54 -15.88
C ASN A 620 12.34 25.57 -16.29
N PRO A 621 11.98 26.86 -16.41
CA PRO A 621 12.92 27.91 -16.82
C PRO A 621 14.04 28.12 -15.80
N ALA A 622 13.79 27.82 -14.52
CA ALA A 622 14.81 27.93 -13.47
C ALA A 622 16.00 26.98 -13.70
N LEU A 623 15.77 25.84 -14.36
CA LEU A 623 16.80 24.87 -14.74
C LEU A 623 17.05 24.83 -16.25
N GLY A 624 16.47 25.76 -17.03
CA GLY A 624 16.57 25.77 -18.49
C GLY A 624 16.00 24.53 -19.19
N ARG A 625 15.03 23.83 -18.58
CA ARG A 625 14.45 22.59 -19.14
C ARG A 625 13.11 22.83 -19.83
N THR A 626 12.96 22.21 -20.99
CA THR A 626 11.70 22.13 -21.74
C THR A 626 11.31 20.67 -21.87
N TYR A 627 10.00 20.37 -21.74
CA TYR A 627 9.51 19.00 -21.80
C TYR A 627 8.87 18.72 -23.16
N SER A 628 9.45 17.75 -23.86
CA SER A 628 9.02 17.28 -25.18
C SER A 628 7.69 16.50 -25.12
N ASP A 629 7.11 16.16 -26.27
CA ASP A 629 5.93 15.29 -26.31
C ASP A 629 6.26 13.86 -25.85
N ASP A 630 7.49 13.39 -26.07
CA ASP A 630 7.97 12.09 -25.54
C ASP A 630 8.04 12.11 -24.01
N ASP A 631 8.43 13.23 -23.40
CA ASP A 631 8.40 13.40 -21.95
C ASP A 631 6.97 13.37 -21.41
N LEU A 632 6.04 14.06 -22.09
CA LEU A 632 4.63 14.04 -21.72
C LEU A 632 4.02 12.65 -21.90
N LEU A 633 4.36 11.94 -22.97
CA LEU A 633 3.92 10.57 -23.22
C LEU A 633 4.33 9.63 -22.10
N ARG A 634 5.58 9.77 -21.62
CA ARG A 634 6.04 9.03 -20.45
C ARG A 634 5.24 9.37 -19.18
N PHE A 635 4.93 10.63 -18.92
CA PHE A 635 4.13 11.02 -17.74
C PHE A 635 2.67 10.57 -17.84
N ILE A 636 2.04 10.73 -19.00
CA ILE A 636 0.62 10.40 -19.22
C ILE A 636 0.41 8.88 -19.19
N THR A 637 1.28 8.08 -19.81
CA THR A 637 1.21 6.61 -19.70
C THR A 637 1.41 6.14 -18.26
N GLN A 638 2.31 6.76 -17.49
CA GLN A 638 2.43 6.47 -16.05
C GLN A 638 1.18 6.88 -15.26
N ILE A 639 0.56 8.02 -15.57
CA ILE A 639 -0.71 8.43 -14.97
C ILE A 639 -1.77 7.34 -15.19
N TYR A 640 -2.02 6.94 -16.43
CA TYR A 640 -3.00 5.90 -16.74
C TYR A 640 -2.64 4.55 -16.12
N ALA A 641 -1.37 4.16 -16.13
CA ALA A 641 -0.92 2.92 -15.48
C ALA A 641 -1.23 2.94 -13.97
N VAL A 642 -1.01 4.09 -13.32
CA VAL A 642 -1.36 4.28 -11.92
C VAL A 642 -2.86 4.22 -11.71
N LEU A 643 -3.69 4.81 -12.59
CA LEU A 643 -5.16 4.76 -12.49
C LEU A 643 -5.71 3.33 -12.65
N MET A 644 -5.27 2.62 -13.68
CA MET A 644 -5.72 1.25 -13.98
C MET A 644 -5.37 0.24 -12.90
N THR A 645 -4.29 0.49 -12.15
CA THR A 645 -3.83 -0.40 -11.06
C THR A 645 -4.37 -0.01 -9.67
N ARG A 646 -5.37 0.90 -9.58
CA ARG A 646 -6.00 1.29 -8.29
C ARG A 646 -7.03 0.29 -7.77
N GLY A 647 -7.66 -0.49 -8.65
CA GLY A 647 -8.70 -1.45 -8.28
C GLY A 647 -8.11 -2.69 -7.61
N ILE A 648 -8.52 -2.96 -6.37
CA ILE A 648 -8.11 -4.16 -5.62
C ILE A 648 -8.77 -5.42 -6.20
N ARG A 649 -10.08 -5.34 -6.45
CA ARG A 649 -10.91 -6.48 -6.87
C ARG A 649 -11.17 -6.48 -8.37
N GLY A 650 -11.17 -5.32 -9.01
CA GLY A 650 -11.38 -5.21 -10.45
C GLY A 650 -11.13 -3.82 -11.02
N THR A 651 -10.92 -3.79 -12.33
CA THR A 651 -10.76 -2.58 -13.14
C THR A 651 -11.66 -2.68 -14.35
N SER A 652 -12.46 -1.64 -14.57
CA SER A 652 -13.25 -1.43 -15.77
C SER A 652 -12.57 -0.35 -16.60
N GLU A 653 -12.39 -0.58 -17.90
CA GLU A 653 -11.80 0.37 -18.82
C GLU A 653 -12.82 0.73 -19.90
N LEU A 654 -12.92 2.02 -20.23
CA LEU A 654 -13.63 2.45 -21.43
C LEU A 654 -12.75 2.16 -22.66
N ASN A 655 -13.20 1.23 -23.48
CA ASN A 655 -12.71 1.01 -24.82
C ASN A 655 -13.33 2.09 -25.73
N ASP A 656 -12.85 3.33 -25.63
CA ASP A 656 -13.31 4.39 -26.51
C ASP A 656 -12.77 4.13 -27.92
N PRO A 657 -13.62 3.94 -28.95
CA PRO A 657 -13.14 3.89 -30.34
C PRO A 657 -12.37 5.14 -30.75
N GLY A 658 -12.47 6.27 -30.04
CA GLY A 658 -11.58 7.43 -30.15
C GLY A 658 -10.09 7.15 -29.87
N PHE A 659 -9.78 6.15 -29.02
CA PHE A 659 -8.42 5.68 -28.75
C PHE A 659 -7.80 4.93 -29.95
N MET A 660 -8.67 4.41 -30.83
CA MET A 660 -8.34 3.72 -32.09
C MET A 660 -9.07 4.35 -33.28
N ARG A 661 -9.28 5.67 -33.32
CA ARG A 661 -9.76 6.30 -34.55
C ARG A 661 -8.62 6.24 -35.57
N PRO A 662 -8.79 5.53 -36.70
CA PRO A 662 -7.84 5.64 -37.80
C PRO A 662 -7.75 7.11 -38.26
N ILE A 663 -6.74 7.41 -39.07
CA ILE A 663 -6.47 8.72 -39.70
C ILE A 663 -7.56 9.05 -40.76
N GLU A 664 -8.81 8.69 -40.51
CA GLU A 664 -9.93 8.70 -41.45
C GLU A 664 -10.58 10.09 -41.61
N ASP A 665 -10.20 11.09 -40.81
CA ASP A 665 -11.09 12.24 -40.59
C ASP A 665 -11.20 13.26 -41.74
N LEU A 666 -10.29 13.35 -42.72
CA LEU A 666 -10.35 14.48 -43.67
C LEU A 666 -11.24 14.26 -44.90
N PHE A 667 -11.13 13.11 -45.58
CA PHE A 667 -11.94 12.80 -46.78
C PHE A 667 -12.59 11.41 -46.73
N LEU A 668 -12.33 10.64 -45.68
CA LEU A 668 -12.90 9.31 -45.42
C LEU A 668 -13.62 9.32 -44.06
N ASP A 669 -14.34 10.42 -43.83
CA ASP A 669 -14.95 10.86 -42.57
C ASP A 669 -16.07 9.95 -42.06
N ILE A 670 -16.42 8.90 -42.82
CA ILE A 670 -17.40 7.88 -42.46
C ILE A 670 -16.68 6.57 -42.18
N SER A 671 -16.81 6.03 -40.97
CA SER A 671 -16.19 4.76 -40.62
C SER A 671 -16.84 3.57 -41.32
N ILE A 672 -16.07 2.50 -41.59
CA ILE A 672 -16.63 1.23 -42.14
C ILE A 672 -17.78 0.71 -41.24
N HIS A 673 -17.68 0.90 -39.93
CA HIS A 673 -18.72 0.49 -39.00
C HIS A 673 -20.02 1.28 -39.21
N GLU A 674 -19.95 2.60 -39.37
CA GLU A 674 -21.11 3.44 -39.67
C GLU A 674 -21.77 3.01 -40.99
N VAL A 675 -20.98 2.81 -42.06
CA VAL A 675 -21.49 2.32 -43.35
C VAL A 675 -22.24 0.99 -43.22
N LEU A 676 -21.81 0.11 -42.31
CA LEU A 676 -22.43 -1.20 -42.08
C LEU A 676 -23.66 -1.16 -41.15
N THR A 677 -23.80 -0.15 -40.29
CA THR A 677 -24.75 -0.19 -39.16
C THR A 677 -25.76 0.95 -39.10
N GLN A 678 -25.56 2.05 -39.84
CA GLN A 678 -26.42 3.22 -39.75
C GLN A 678 -27.84 2.93 -40.26
N THR A 679 -28.85 3.46 -39.55
CA THR A 679 -30.28 3.26 -39.84
C THR A 679 -31.01 4.56 -40.23
N MET A 680 -30.37 5.73 -40.09
CA MET A 680 -31.00 7.05 -40.37
C MET A 680 -30.59 7.69 -41.71
N VAL A 681 -29.47 7.29 -42.30
CA VAL A 681 -29.01 7.73 -43.63
C VAL A 681 -28.99 6.50 -44.54
N THR A 682 -29.52 6.60 -45.76
CA THR A 682 -29.55 5.46 -46.70
C THR A 682 -28.33 5.52 -47.60
N PHE A 683 -27.33 4.69 -47.31
CA PHE A 683 -26.18 4.50 -48.20
C PHE A 683 -26.54 3.59 -49.38
N VAL A 684 -26.23 4.02 -50.59
CA VAL A 684 -26.65 3.34 -51.83
C VAL A 684 -25.55 2.45 -52.42
N GLU A 685 -25.95 1.34 -53.04
CA GLU A 685 -25.05 0.50 -53.84
C GLU A 685 -24.88 1.05 -55.26
N PRO A 686 -23.73 0.85 -55.93
CA PRO A 686 -22.57 0.07 -55.51
C PRO A 686 -21.57 0.82 -54.62
N TRP A 687 -21.80 2.11 -54.37
CA TRP A 687 -20.84 3.00 -53.69
C TRP A 687 -20.53 2.56 -52.27
N LYS A 688 -21.52 2.01 -51.56
CA LYS A 688 -21.33 1.39 -50.25
C LYS A 688 -20.30 0.26 -50.28
N THR A 689 -20.47 -0.72 -51.17
CA THR A 689 -19.53 -1.84 -51.32
C THR A 689 -18.16 -1.34 -51.78
N MET A 690 -18.15 -0.38 -52.70
CA MET A 690 -16.93 0.21 -53.25
C MET A 690 -16.13 0.92 -52.15
N TYR A 691 -16.75 1.77 -51.34
CA TYR A 691 -16.13 2.48 -50.23
C TYR A 691 -15.42 1.54 -49.27
N ILE A 692 -16.11 0.48 -48.83
CA ILE A 692 -15.55 -0.49 -47.87
C ILE A 692 -14.36 -1.26 -48.46
N ASN A 693 -14.49 -1.74 -49.70
CA ASN A 693 -13.44 -2.55 -50.33
C ASN A 693 -12.22 -1.69 -50.67
N SER A 694 -12.43 -0.49 -51.21
CA SER A 694 -11.36 0.43 -51.60
C SER A 694 -10.52 0.87 -50.39
N ILE A 695 -11.12 1.11 -49.22
CA ILE A 695 -10.36 1.37 -47.98
C ILE A 695 -9.49 0.17 -47.59
N ARG A 696 -10.05 -1.04 -47.62
CA ARG A 696 -9.33 -2.27 -47.25
C ARG A 696 -8.17 -2.59 -48.20
N GLU A 697 -8.35 -2.26 -49.47
CA GLU A 697 -7.38 -2.50 -50.54
C GLU A 697 -6.41 -1.32 -50.73
N GLN A 698 -6.49 -0.29 -49.88
CA GLN A 698 -5.66 0.93 -49.97
C GLN A 698 -5.81 1.67 -51.31
N ARG A 699 -6.97 1.55 -51.96
CA ARG A 699 -7.37 2.35 -53.12
C ARG A 699 -8.06 3.62 -52.63
N TYR A 700 -7.30 4.54 -52.06
CA TYR A 700 -7.82 5.72 -51.37
C TYR A 700 -8.53 6.72 -52.29
N GLY A 701 -8.12 6.87 -53.55
CA GLY A 701 -8.83 7.66 -54.56
C GLY A 701 -10.23 7.11 -54.82
N ASP A 702 -10.33 5.80 -55.03
CA ASP A 702 -11.61 5.11 -55.17
C ASP A 702 -12.49 5.23 -53.92
N ALA A 703 -11.88 5.17 -52.73
CA ALA A 703 -12.60 5.33 -51.47
C ALA A 703 -13.16 6.75 -51.30
N ILE A 704 -12.36 7.78 -51.57
CA ILE A 704 -12.81 9.18 -51.48
C ILE A 704 -13.90 9.43 -52.52
N TRP A 705 -13.73 8.95 -53.76
CA TRP A 705 -14.77 9.05 -54.78
C TRP A 705 -16.09 8.39 -54.33
N ALA A 706 -15.99 7.17 -53.79
CA ALA A 706 -17.14 6.43 -53.29
C ALA A 706 -17.85 7.19 -52.16
N ARG A 707 -17.11 7.86 -51.26
CA ARG A 707 -17.68 8.68 -50.18
C ARG A 707 -18.64 9.71 -50.74
N TYR A 708 -18.21 10.53 -51.70
CA TYR A 708 -19.05 11.61 -52.23
C TYR A 708 -20.28 11.10 -52.99
N CYS A 709 -20.26 9.83 -53.40
CA CYS A 709 -21.38 9.20 -54.11
C CYS A 709 -22.31 8.38 -53.19
N ILE A 710 -21.88 8.08 -51.96
CA ILE A 710 -22.50 7.03 -51.11
C ILE A 710 -23.92 7.36 -50.65
N GLU A 711 -24.30 8.64 -50.63
CA GLU A 711 -25.63 9.13 -50.22
C GLU A 711 -26.65 9.23 -51.38
N GLY A 712 -26.25 8.90 -52.61
CA GLY A 712 -27.17 8.77 -53.76
C GLY A 712 -27.61 10.08 -54.42
N GLY A 713 -26.93 11.19 -54.15
CA GLY A 713 -27.18 12.52 -54.76
C GLY A 713 -26.32 12.85 -56.00
N VAL A 714 -25.64 11.85 -56.57
CA VAL A 714 -24.67 12.03 -57.67
C VAL A 714 -25.17 11.35 -58.95
N GLU A 715 -25.30 12.11 -60.03
CA GLU A 715 -25.61 11.60 -61.37
C GLU A 715 -24.47 11.94 -62.34
N ASN A 716 -23.93 10.93 -63.05
CA ASN A 716 -22.81 11.09 -64.00
C ASN A 716 -21.59 11.86 -63.44
N GLY A 717 -21.27 11.68 -62.15
CA GLY A 717 -20.15 12.37 -61.50
C GLY A 717 -20.43 13.82 -61.10
N VAL A 718 -21.70 14.23 -61.13
CA VAL A 718 -22.17 15.57 -60.75
C VAL A 718 -23.08 15.46 -59.53
N ILE A 719 -22.76 16.19 -58.47
CA ILE A 719 -23.60 16.36 -57.29
C ILE A 719 -24.72 17.34 -57.68
N LEU A 720 -25.95 16.86 -57.66
CA LEU A 720 -27.12 17.68 -58.03
C LEU A 720 -27.42 18.69 -56.92
N GLY A 721 -27.47 19.97 -57.27
CA GLY A 721 -27.72 21.05 -56.32
C GLY A 721 -29.16 21.02 -55.77
N GLN A 722 -29.30 21.11 -54.44
CA GLN A 722 -30.61 21.27 -53.79
C GLN A 722 -30.83 22.75 -53.45
N GLY A 723 -31.85 23.38 -54.07
CA GLY A 723 -32.20 24.77 -53.80
C GLY A 723 -31.33 25.80 -54.56
N PRO A 724 -30.75 26.82 -53.91
CA PRO A 724 -30.00 27.88 -54.60
C PRO A 724 -28.57 27.50 -55.01
N ASN A 725 -28.12 26.29 -54.68
CA ASN A 725 -26.76 25.82 -54.97
C ASN A 725 -26.67 25.25 -56.40
N PRO A 726 -25.65 25.61 -57.20
CA PRO A 726 -25.46 25.05 -58.54
C PRO A 726 -24.98 23.59 -58.48
N ASP A 727 -25.21 22.86 -59.56
CA ASP A 727 -24.61 21.55 -59.77
C ASP A 727 -23.08 21.66 -59.80
N ILE A 728 -22.39 20.76 -59.11
CA ILE A 728 -20.93 20.74 -59.00
C ILE A 728 -20.41 19.33 -59.30
N THR A 729 -19.27 19.23 -59.99
CA THR A 729 -18.67 17.91 -60.20
C THR A 729 -18.09 17.38 -58.88
N VAL A 730 -18.08 16.07 -58.69
CA VAL A 730 -17.47 15.45 -57.50
C VAL A 730 -16.00 15.88 -57.34
N LEU A 731 -15.26 16.02 -58.45
CA LEU A 731 -13.86 16.47 -58.43
C LEU A 731 -13.71 17.94 -58.01
N ASP A 732 -14.62 18.82 -58.44
CA ASP A 732 -14.59 20.22 -58.04
C ASP A 732 -14.98 20.37 -56.57
N GLN A 733 -15.96 19.60 -56.08
CA GLN A 733 -16.30 19.57 -54.66
C GLN A 733 -15.12 19.07 -53.81
N ILE A 734 -14.47 17.97 -54.19
CA ILE A 734 -13.28 17.47 -53.49
C ILE A 734 -12.17 18.52 -53.45
N ARG A 735 -12.01 19.31 -54.53
CA ARG A 735 -11.03 20.40 -54.59
C ARG A 735 -11.38 21.52 -53.61
N GLU A 736 -12.64 21.94 -53.57
CA GLU A 736 -13.10 22.96 -52.62
C GLU A 736 -12.90 22.50 -51.18
N ASP A 737 -13.31 21.27 -50.86
CA ASP A 737 -13.13 20.66 -49.54
C ASP A 737 -11.65 20.52 -49.19
N ALA A 738 -10.77 20.23 -50.16
CA ALA A 738 -9.33 20.17 -49.94
C ALA A 738 -8.70 21.54 -49.64
N VAL A 739 -9.13 22.60 -50.34
CA VAL A 739 -8.68 23.96 -50.05
C VAL A 739 -9.15 24.39 -48.66
N GLU A 740 -10.41 24.13 -48.33
CA GLU A 740 -10.99 24.45 -47.03
C GLU A 740 -10.29 23.67 -45.91
N ALA A 741 -10.09 22.37 -46.08
CA ALA A 741 -9.38 21.51 -45.14
C ALA A 741 -7.94 21.95 -44.90
N LYS A 742 -7.23 22.39 -45.95
CA LYS A 742 -5.87 22.92 -45.83
C LYS A 742 -5.82 24.22 -45.00
N GLU A 743 -6.81 25.08 -45.17
CA GLU A 743 -6.90 26.36 -44.44
C GLU A 743 -7.35 26.17 -42.98
N ASN A 744 -8.36 25.33 -42.75
CA ASN A 744 -9.01 25.16 -41.46
C ASN A 744 -8.31 24.09 -40.58
N GLU A 745 -7.79 23.03 -41.18
CA GLU A 745 -7.23 21.86 -40.48
C GLU A 745 -5.87 21.38 -41.05
N PRO A 746 -4.85 22.26 -41.15
CA PRO A 746 -3.60 21.98 -41.87
C PRO A 746 -2.81 20.76 -41.35
N GLY A 747 -2.97 20.40 -40.08
CA GLY A 747 -2.33 19.21 -39.50
C GLY A 747 -2.97 17.90 -39.97
N LEU A 748 -4.31 17.84 -39.95
CA LEU A 748 -5.06 16.69 -40.45
C LEU A 748 -4.91 16.55 -41.97
N TYR A 749 -4.84 17.68 -42.68
CA TYR A 749 -4.50 17.73 -44.10
C TYR A 749 -3.15 17.10 -44.39
N ALA A 750 -2.10 17.50 -43.69
CA ALA A 750 -0.76 16.92 -43.88
C ALA A 750 -0.70 15.42 -43.58
N ASP A 751 -1.40 14.95 -42.54
CA ASP A 751 -1.45 13.53 -42.18
C ASP A 751 -2.24 12.71 -43.23
N ALA A 752 -3.33 13.25 -43.77
CA ALA A 752 -4.11 12.63 -44.84
C ALA A 752 -3.27 12.48 -46.13
N LEU A 753 -2.49 13.50 -46.50
CA LEU A 753 -1.57 13.41 -47.65
C LEU A 753 -0.53 12.29 -47.49
N GLU A 754 0.04 12.13 -46.29
CA GLU A 754 1.02 11.06 -46.03
C GLU A 754 0.41 9.66 -46.16
N LEU A 755 -0.84 9.50 -45.75
CA LEU A 755 -1.62 8.28 -45.93
C LEU A 755 -1.89 8.00 -47.41
N TYR A 756 -2.37 9.00 -48.16
CA TYR A 756 -2.73 8.85 -49.56
C TYR A 756 -1.52 8.59 -50.47
N ARG A 757 -0.29 8.94 -50.05
CA ARG A 757 0.93 8.54 -50.77
C ARG A 757 1.16 7.02 -50.76
N GLN A 758 0.49 6.30 -49.88
CA GLN A 758 0.56 4.84 -49.81
C GLN A 758 -0.54 4.16 -50.62
N ALA A 759 -1.25 4.90 -51.48
CA ALA A 759 -2.31 4.33 -52.32
C ALA A 759 -1.77 3.19 -53.19
N SER A 760 -2.58 2.14 -53.35
CA SER A 760 -2.30 1.02 -54.22
C SER A 760 -2.17 1.48 -55.67
N SER A 761 -1.28 0.86 -56.44
CA SER A 761 -1.18 1.09 -57.90
C SER A 761 -2.43 0.62 -58.67
N GLU A 762 -3.35 -0.08 -58.01
CA GLU A 762 -4.63 -0.52 -58.56
C GLU A 762 -5.78 0.49 -58.32
N ASP A 763 -5.49 1.68 -57.78
CA ASP A 763 -6.47 2.75 -57.54
C ASP A 763 -7.03 3.31 -58.85
N GLY A 764 -8.34 3.14 -59.05
CA GLY A 764 -9.05 3.53 -60.27
C GLY A 764 -9.32 5.02 -60.39
N HIS A 765 -9.20 5.78 -59.29
CA HIS A 765 -9.48 7.21 -59.21
C HIS A 765 -8.26 8.01 -58.72
N SER A 766 -7.10 7.73 -59.32
CA SER A 766 -5.85 8.47 -59.03
C SER A 766 -5.94 9.98 -59.27
N GLU A 767 -6.85 10.43 -60.15
CA GLU A 767 -7.14 11.85 -60.37
C GLU A 767 -7.70 12.55 -59.13
N VAL A 768 -8.39 11.84 -58.24
CA VAL A 768 -8.88 12.38 -56.96
C VAL A 768 -7.70 12.73 -56.07
N LEU A 769 -6.76 11.79 -55.92
CA LEU A 769 -5.56 12.00 -55.10
C LEU A 769 -4.70 13.13 -55.68
N LYS A 770 -4.56 13.19 -57.00
CA LYS A 770 -3.83 14.26 -57.69
C LYS A 770 -4.39 15.65 -57.37
N ILE A 771 -5.71 15.82 -57.36
CA ILE A 771 -6.35 17.10 -57.02
C ILE A 771 -6.03 17.53 -55.57
N ILE A 772 -6.02 16.57 -54.65
CA ILE A 772 -5.70 16.83 -53.24
C ILE A 772 -4.20 17.17 -53.10
N PHE A 773 -3.29 16.47 -53.78
CA PHE A 773 -1.85 16.79 -53.77
C PHE A 773 -1.53 18.12 -54.45
N ASP A 774 -2.18 18.44 -55.57
CA ASP A 774 -2.00 19.70 -56.30
C ASP A 774 -2.39 20.91 -55.44
N THR A 775 -3.43 20.75 -54.61
CA THR A 775 -3.86 21.76 -53.64
C THR A 775 -2.80 22.04 -52.58
N ASP A 776 -1.90 21.08 -52.30
CA ASP A 776 -0.76 21.25 -51.41
C ASP A 776 0.49 21.83 -52.10
N GLY A 777 0.59 21.68 -53.42
CA GLY A 777 1.79 22.01 -54.22
C GLY A 777 2.79 20.84 -54.30
N MET A 778 2.32 19.60 -54.17
CA MET A 778 3.13 18.38 -54.24
C MET A 778 2.91 17.62 -55.57
N GLU A 779 3.96 17.04 -56.15
CA GLU A 779 3.82 16.12 -57.29
C GLU A 779 3.35 14.73 -56.79
N ALA A 780 2.26 14.20 -57.37
CA ALA A 780 1.82 12.83 -57.15
C ALA A 780 2.89 11.84 -57.68
N GLN A 781 3.17 10.75 -56.96
CA GLN A 781 4.03 9.69 -57.49
C GLN A 781 3.25 8.87 -58.53
N ASP A 782 3.84 8.74 -59.73
CA ASP A 782 3.31 7.96 -60.86
C ASP A 782 3.17 6.45 -60.56
#